data_AF-J3D1P9-F1
#
_entry.id   AF-J3D1P9-F1
#
_cell.length_a   1.000
_cell.length_b   1.000
_cell.length_c   1.000
_cell.angle_alpha   90.00
_cell.angle_beta   90.00
_cell.angle_gamma   90.00
#
_symmetry.space_group_name_H-M   'P 1'
#
loop_
_entity.id
_entity.type
_entity.pdbx_description
1 polymer ?
#
loop_
_entity_poly.entity_id
_entity_poly.type
_entity_poly.pdbx_seq_one_letter_code
_entity_poly.pdbx_strand_id
1 'polypeptide(L)'
;MGRFDQAMGAGQEAPGNGLSAAQLLEQGMALEQQGQLEEALRCYDTAISLMPELARAHFNRGTILLDRGDAQQALEAFTQAVRYKPESAGAHFNLGAAHTRLEQHEAAVSAYRQALALKPDFPEAEMALGTALEELGQDQAAVASYRRALEMKHDHVESHEKLVKLLGRLGRSNELAAVYRRVLELDPDNVEILYNLGLILRHLGRMQDAAMNFRRAVELRPGFIDALCNLGDVSIGLRLFDDAVASYRKVLELEPENAGVHHNLAAALKDIGRLDEALESYHRALAIKPDFPIAQSNVLLIQHLLSRLSVEQQLEEARRFGTMVARLAPAPAAPGNLADPFRCLRIGFVSGDLHSHPVGHFIESVLAALSAGAAGRLELFAYSNSLTADEVTARIKRHFQSWQSVVGLADEVMAQRIRDDGIDILIDLSGHTGKNRLPVFAWKPAPVQISWLGYFATTGVEAIDYLIADPWTLPSELESHFTEEILRLPETRLCFTPPAHDVEIAPLPALRNGYVTFACFNTLSKVNDSVVALWARVLHAVPGSRLQLVAPPDQQVHWQRVVTERFAAHGIIVEQLQLLSAGPRAAYLATYQQVDIALDPFPYTGGTTTAEALWMGVPVLTLAGKSFLARQGVGLLMNAGLPEWVAEDADDYVRRAVSHAGDLQRLASLRAGMREQVLASPLFDAPQFARHFEEALRNVWRKWCEAQTASKARAGN
;
A
#
# COMPACT_ATOMS: atom_id res chain seq x y z
N MET A 1 -14.48 -8.76 46.82
CA MET A 1 -15.07 -8.98 48.17
C MET A 1 -14.74 -7.80 49.08
N GLY A 2 -15.64 -6.80 49.16
CA GLY A 2 -15.53 -5.68 50.11
C GLY A 2 -16.12 -6.06 51.47
N ARG A 3 -15.38 -5.82 52.56
CA ARG A 3 -15.85 -6.09 53.92
C ARG A 3 -16.92 -5.06 54.33
N PHE A 4 -18.03 -5.55 54.88
CA PHE A 4 -19.14 -4.75 55.40
C PHE A 4 -18.85 -4.42 56.87
N ASP A 5 -18.58 -3.15 57.18
CA ASP A 5 -18.25 -2.71 58.54
C ASP A 5 -19.42 -2.92 59.53
N GLN A 6 -19.08 -3.47 60.71
CA GLN A 6 -19.97 -3.83 61.80
C GLN A 6 -20.23 -2.64 62.73
N ALA A 7 -21.50 -2.29 62.93
CA ALA A 7 -21.96 -1.59 64.11
C ALA A 7 -23.13 -2.40 64.70
N MET A 8 -22.93 -2.95 65.90
CA MET A 8 -23.91 -3.74 66.65
C MET A 8 -24.78 -2.81 67.50
N GLY A 9 -26.09 -2.79 67.23
CA GLY A 9 -27.10 -2.23 68.12
C GLY A 9 -27.84 -3.36 68.82
N ALA A 10 -27.79 -3.39 70.15
CA ALA A 10 -28.47 -4.40 70.97
C ALA A 10 -29.99 -4.21 70.95
N GLY A 11 -30.75 -5.27 70.68
CA GLY A 11 -32.21 -5.25 70.67
C GLY A 11 -32.86 -6.62 70.94
N GLN A 12 -33.43 -6.71 72.16
CA GLN A 12 -34.58 -7.50 72.65
C GLN A 12 -34.82 -8.96 72.19
N GLU A 13 -34.75 -9.87 73.17
CA GLU A 13 -35.23 -11.25 73.08
C GLU A 13 -36.76 -11.36 73.23
N ALA A 14 -37.39 -12.22 72.43
CA ALA A 14 -38.76 -12.70 72.62
C ALA A 14 -38.78 -14.25 72.72
N PRO A 15 -39.75 -14.85 73.42
CA PRO A 15 -39.59 -16.17 74.01
C PRO A 15 -40.05 -17.31 73.10
N GLY A 16 -39.17 -18.29 72.88
CA GLY A 16 -39.50 -19.62 72.34
C GLY A 16 -38.46 -20.18 71.39
N ASN A 17 -37.40 -20.81 71.93
CA ASN A 17 -36.38 -21.65 71.23
C ASN A 17 -35.91 -21.21 69.81
N GLY A 18 -36.04 -19.93 69.46
CA GLY A 18 -35.66 -19.38 68.16
C GLY A 18 -34.41 -18.52 68.30
N LEU A 19 -33.44 -18.75 67.42
CA LEU A 19 -32.27 -17.88 67.30
C LEU A 19 -32.72 -16.43 67.02
N SER A 20 -32.07 -15.45 67.65
CA SER A 20 -32.29 -14.03 67.36
C SER A 20 -31.93 -13.70 65.91
N ALA A 21 -32.45 -12.57 65.37
CA ALA A 21 -32.15 -12.14 64.00
C ALA A 21 -30.64 -12.03 63.72
N ALA A 22 -29.85 -11.58 64.72
CA ALA A 22 -28.39 -11.53 64.65
C ALA A 22 -27.74 -12.92 64.61
N GLN A 23 -28.22 -13.86 65.44
CA GLN A 23 -27.72 -15.25 65.44
C GLN A 23 -28.08 -15.98 64.15
N LEU A 24 -29.25 -15.72 63.56
CA LEU A 24 -29.65 -16.26 62.25
C LEU A 24 -28.80 -15.70 61.11
N LEU A 25 -28.42 -14.41 61.18
CA LEU A 25 -27.47 -13.81 60.23
C LEU A 25 -26.09 -14.47 60.33
N GLU A 26 -25.57 -14.66 61.54
CA GLU A 26 -24.28 -15.34 61.76
C GLU A 26 -24.32 -16.81 61.30
N GLN A 27 -25.41 -17.52 61.58
CA GLN A 27 -25.62 -18.88 61.12
C GLN A 27 -25.70 -18.94 59.58
N GLY A 28 -26.44 -18.04 58.94
CA GLY A 28 -26.53 -17.95 57.49
C GLY A 28 -25.17 -17.71 56.84
N MET A 29 -24.33 -16.85 57.43
CA MET A 29 -22.96 -16.63 56.95
C MET A 29 -22.07 -17.86 57.11
N ALA A 30 -22.22 -18.62 58.19
CA ALA A 30 -21.47 -19.86 58.41
C ALA A 30 -21.88 -20.96 57.41
N LEU A 31 -23.18 -21.06 57.11
CA LEU A 31 -23.73 -21.98 56.11
C LEU A 31 -23.28 -21.61 54.69
N GLU A 32 -23.23 -20.31 54.38
CA GLU A 32 -22.69 -19.80 53.11
C GLU A 32 -21.22 -20.18 52.91
N GLN A 33 -20.39 -20.07 53.95
CA GLN A 33 -18.99 -20.52 53.92
C GLN A 33 -18.85 -22.04 53.73
N GLN A 34 -19.86 -22.82 54.13
CA GLN A 34 -19.91 -24.27 53.94
C GLN A 34 -20.52 -24.67 52.58
N GLY A 35 -20.93 -23.71 51.75
CA GLY A 35 -21.60 -23.93 50.47
C GLY A 35 -23.06 -24.35 50.58
N GLN A 36 -23.66 -24.31 51.78
CA GLN A 36 -25.06 -24.64 52.03
C GLN A 36 -25.95 -23.43 51.75
N LEU A 37 -26.01 -23.04 50.48
CA LEU A 37 -26.61 -21.78 50.05
C LEU A 37 -28.14 -21.71 50.27
N GLU A 38 -28.85 -22.84 50.24
CA GLU A 38 -30.31 -22.87 50.45
C GLU A 38 -30.67 -22.69 51.92
N GLU A 39 -29.94 -23.37 52.81
CA GLU A 39 -30.07 -23.19 54.26
C GLU A 39 -29.67 -21.76 54.65
N ALA A 40 -28.62 -21.21 54.05
CA ALA A 40 -28.20 -19.83 54.27
C ALA A 40 -29.30 -18.82 53.88
N LEU A 41 -29.94 -19.00 52.71
CA LEU A 41 -31.08 -18.18 52.28
C LEU A 41 -32.25 -18.26 53.27
N ARG A 42 -32.62 -19.47 53.74
CA ARG A 42 -33.67 -19.63 54.77
C ARG A 42 -33.33 -18.89 56.06
N CYS A 43 -32.07 -18.94 56.49
CA CYS A 43 -31.59 -18.19 57.65
C CYS A 43 -31.72 -16.68 57.43
N TYR A 44 -31.33 -16.17 56.26
CA TYR A 44 -31.45 -14.75 55.92
C TYR A 44 -32.91 -14.28 55.81
N ASP A 45 -33.80 -15.06 55.18
CA ASP A 45 -35.23 -14.78 55.08
C ASP A 45 -35.89 -14.71 56.48
N THR A 46 -35.55 -15.68 57.34
CA THR A 46 -36.03 -15.70 58.73
C THR A 46 -35.50 -14.50 59.51
N ALA A 47 -34.21 -14.16 59.37
CA ALA A 47 -33.62 -12.99 60.01
C ALA A 47 -34.28 -11.68 59.57
N ILE A 48 -34.57 -11.54 58.27
CA ILE A 48 -35.29 -10.39 57.70
C ILE A 48 -36.73 -10.33 58.23
N SER A 49 -37.41 -11.46 58.38
CA SER A 49 -38.78 -11.50 58.91
C SER A 49 -38.86 -11.05 60.37
N LEU A 50 -37.82 -11.32 61.16
CA LEU A 50 -37.72 -10.92 62.57
C LEU A 50 -37.26 -9.47 62.71
N MET A 51 -36.38 -9.00 61.81
CA MET A 51 -35.80 -7.67 61.82
C MET A 51 -35.65 -7.14 60.38
N PRO A 52 -36.68 -6.49 59.82
CA PRO A 52 -36.68 -6.02 58.43
C PRO A 52 -35.55 -5.05 58.08
N GLU A 53 -35.07 -4.27 59.06
CA GLU A 53 -34.01 -3.26 58.92
C GLU A 53 -32.59 -3.84 58.85
N LEU A 54 -32.44 -5.15 58.94
CA LEU A 54 -31.14 -5.83 58.95
C LEU A 54 -30.48 -5.82 57.57
N ALA A 55 -29.86 -4.68 57.20
CA ALA A 55 -29.27 -4.42 55.89
C ALA A 55 -28.29 -5.52 55.42
N ARG A 56 -27.52 -6.10 56.34
CA ARG A 56 -26.55 -7.16 56.04
C ARG A 56 -27.21 -8.48 55.63
N ALA A 57 -28.36 -8.82 56.22
CA ALA A 57 -29.13 -10.01 55.81
C ALA A 57 -29.68 -9.84 54.39
N HIS A 58 -30.23 -8.67 54.07
CA HIS A 58 -30.64 -8.31 52.71
C HIS A 58 -29.48 -8.34 51.71
N PHE A 59 -28.30 -7.82 52.09
CA PHE A 59 -27.10 -7.83 51.24
C PHE A 59 -26.60 -9.26 50.95
N ASN A 60 -26.48 -10.11 51.97
CA ASN A 60 -26.02 -11.49 51.77
C ASN A 60 -27.04 -12.31 50.98
N ARG A 61 -28.35 -12.16 51.29
CA ARG A 61 -29.44 -12.77 50.52
C ARG A 61 -29.38 -12.38 49.05
N GLY A 62 -29.25 -11.08 48.76
CA GLY A 62 -29.14 -10.58 47.39
C GLY A 62 -27.93 -11.13 46.64
N THR A 63 -26.80 -11.32 47.33
CA THR A 63 -25.57 -11.87 46.73
C THR A 63 -25.78 -13.31 46.27
N ILE A 64 -26.34 -14.17 47.14
CA ILE A 64 -26.64 -15.57 46.78
C ILE A 64 -27.66 -15.63 45.62
N LEU A 65 -28.69 -14.78 45.64
CA LEU A 65 -29.69 -14.74 44.57
C LEU A 65 -29.11 -14.29 43.23
N LEU A 66 -28.20 -13.30 43.25
CA LEU A 66 -27.54 -12.83 42.04
C LEU A 66 -26.64 -13.91 41.43
N ASP A 67 -25.91 -14.65 42.26
CA ASP A 67 -25.05 -15.77 41.83
C ASP A 67 -25.86 -16.93 41.25
N ARG A 68 -27.09 -17.14 41.72
CA ARG A 68 -28.05 -18.13 41.18
C ARG A 68 -28.74 -17.70 39.88
N GLY A 69 -28.59 -16.44 39.48
CA GLY A 69 -29.26 -15.86 38.32
C GLY A 69 -30.65 -15.27 38.59
N ASP A 70 -31.11 -15.25 39.84
CA ASP A 70 -32.38 -14.67 40.27
C ASP A 70 -32.28 -13.13 40.40
N ALA A 71 -31.89 -12.47 39.31
CA ALA A 71 -31.50 -11.05 39.31
C ALA A 71 -32.61 -10.11 39.80
N GLN A 72 -33.88 -10.43 39.56
CA GLN A 72 -35.02 -9.63 40.04
C GLN A 72 -35.14 -9.66 41.57
N GLN A 73 -35.01 -10.84 42.19
CA GLN A 73 -35.08 -10.96 43.65
C GLN A 73 -33.81 -10.41 44.32
N ALA A 74 -32.67 -10.52 43.64
CA ALA A 74 -31.43 -9.88 44.07
C ALA A 74 -31.55 -8.35 44.07
N LEU A 75 -32.15 -7.76 43.02
CA LEU A 75 -32.41 -6.33 42.92
C LEU A 75 -33.26 -5.83 44.09
N GLU A 76 -34.34 -6.54 44.42
CA GLU A 76 -35.21 -6.21 45.56
C GLU A 76 -34.43 -6.24 46.89
N ALA A 77 -33.64 -7.30 47.10
CA ALA A 77 -32.82 -7.47 48.31
C ALA A 77 -31.77 -6.36 48.43
N PHE A 78 -31.03 -6.04 47.37
CA PHE A 78 -30.04 -4.96 47.39
C PHE A 78 -30.68 -3.58 47.55
N THR A 79 -31.88 -3.37 47.00
CA THR A 79 -32.64 -2.13 47.20
C THR A 79 -32.98 -1.93 48.68
N GLN A 80 -33.40 -2.99 49.39
CA GLN A 80 -33.61 -2.91 50.84
C GLN A 80 -32.29 -2.72 51.60
N ALA A 81 -31.21 -3.42 51.20
CA ALA A 81 -29.89 -3.25 51.83
C ALA A 81 -29.40 -1.79 51.74
N VAL A 82 -29.55 -1.15 50.57
CA VAL A 82 -29.22 0.27 50.37
C VAL A 82 -30.18 1.19 51.13
N ARG A 83 -31.48 0.88 51.19
CA ARG A 83 -32.47 1.67 51.94
C ARG A 83 -32.12 1.75 53.43
N TYR A 84 -31.73 0.63 54.03
CA TYR A 84 -31.41 0.55 55.46
C TYR A 84 -29.97 0.96 55.79
N LYS A 85 -29.05 0.88 54.82
CA LYS A 85 -27.65 1.32 54.98
C LYS A 85 -27.14 2.02 53.71
N PRO A 86 -27.52 3.29 53.47
CA PRO A 86 -27.22 4.00 52.23
C PRO A 86 -25.73 4.26 51.99
N GLU A 87 -24.90 4.25 53.04
CA GLU A 87 -23.45 4.44 52.99
C GLU A 87 -22.64 3.18 52.63
N SER A 88 -23.31 2.07 52.27
CA SER A 88 -22.63 0.84 51.88
C SER A 88 -22.24 0.81 50.39
N ALA A 89 -20.98 1.12 50.09
CA ALA A 89 -20.44 1.05 48.73
C ALA A 89 -20.62 -0.35 48.09
N GLY A 90 -20.46 -1.42 48.87
CA GLY A 90 -20.66 -2.79 48.40
C GLY A 90 -22.11 -3.08 48.02
N ALA A 91 -23.08 -2.56 48.80
CA ALA A 91 -24.51 -2.72 48.48
C ALA A 91 -24.89 -1.97 47.20
N HIS A 92 -24.38 -0.76 47.00
CA HIS A 92 -24.58 -0.02 45.74
C HIS A 92 -23.91 -0.69 44.53
N PHE A 93 -22.71 -1.26 44.70
CA PHE A 93 -22.04 -2.00 43.62
C PHE A 93 -22.85 -3.23 43.20
N ASN A 94 -23.29 -4.05 44.16
CA ASN A 94 -24.09 -5.23 43.87
C ASN A 94 -25.51 -4.88 43.37
N LEU A 95 -26.08 -3.75 43.81
CA LEU A 95 -27.30 -3.19 43.22
C LEU A 95 -27.10 -2.86 41.74
N GLY A 96 -25.96 -2.23 41.39
CA GLY A 96 -25.57 -2.00 40.01
C GLY A 96 -25.41 -3.29 39.22
N ALA A 97 -24.79 -4.32 39.80
CA ALA A 97 -24.62 -5.63 39.18
C ALA A 97 -25.96 -6.33 38.90
N ALA A 98 -26.92 -6.25 39.82
CA ALA A 98 -28.27 -6.76 39.62
C ALA A 98 -28.99 -6.01 38.48
N HIS A 99 -28.89 -4.68 38.42
CA HIS A 99 -29.41 -3.90 37.29
C HIS A 99 -28.74 -4.27 35.96
N THR A 100 -27.42 -4.50 35.94
CA THR A 100 -26.71 -4.95 34.73
C THR A 100 -27.23 -6.30 34.23
N ARG A 101 -27.47 -7.27 35.13
CA ARG A 101 -28.04 -8.59 34.76
C ARG A 101 -29.47 -8.51 34.21
N LEU A 102 -30.20 -7.46 34.56
CA LEU A 102 -31.55 -7.19 34.06
C LEU A 102 -31.56 -6.27 32.83
N GLU A 103 -30.39 -5.97 32.24
CA GLU A 103 -30.24 -5.04 31.10
C GLU A 103 -30.75 -3.60 31.39
N GLN A 104 -30.79 -3.22 32.67
CA GLN A 104 -31.23 -1.90 33.14
C GLN A 104 -30.01 -0.97 33.31
N HIS A 105 -29.36 -0.65 32.20
CA HIS A 105 -28.03 -0.04 32.21
C HIS A 105 -27.99 1.38 32.83
N GLU A 106 -29.01 2.22 32.66
CA GLU A 106 -29.05 3.56 33.27
C GLU A 106 -29.11 3.49 34.80
N ALA A 107 -29.91 2.56 35.34
CA ALA A 107 -30.02 2.32 36.76
C ALA A 107 -28.71 1.74 37.33
N ALA A 108 -28.06 0.83 36.57
CA ALA A 108 -26.75 0.30 36.91
C ALA A 108 -25.70 1.41 37.00
N VAL A 109 -25.64 2.32 36.02
CA VAL A 109 -24.72 3.47 36.02
C VAL A 109 -24.92 4.35 37.26
N SER A 110 -26.18 4.63 37.64
CA SER A 110 -26.48 5.40 38.85
C SER A 110 -25.94 4.71 40.10
N ALA A 111 -26.22 3.40 40.26
CA ALA A 111 -25.79 2.62 41.41
C ALA A 111 -24.26 2.50 41.50
N TYR A 112 -23.56 2.24 40.39
CA TYR A 112 -22.09 2.21 40.38
C TYR A 112 -21.46 3.56 40.71
N ARG A 113 -22.03 4.68 40.22
CA ARG A 113 -21.55 6.03 40.60
C ARG A 113 -21.73 6.31 42.10
N GLN A 114 -22.82 5.84 42.72
CA GLN A 114 -22.99 5.94 44.17
C GLN A 114 -21.95 5.08 44.92
N ALA A 115 -21.69 3.85 44.44
CA ALA A 115 -20.63 3.01 45.00
C ALA A 115 -19.26 3.71 44.97
N LEU A 116 -18.93 4.37 43.86
CA LEU A 116 -17.68 5.11 43.67
C LEU A 116 -17.61 6.42 44.47
N ALA A 117 -18.75 7.10 44.69
CA ALA A 117 -18.82 8.27 45.55
C ALA A 117 -18.51 7.92 47.02
N LEU A 118 -18.96 6.74 47.47
CA LEU A 118 -18.71 6.22 48.82
C LEU A 118 -17.32 5.61 48.96
N LYS A 119 -16.81 4.95 47.91
CA LYS A 119 -15.48 4.35 47.87
C LYS A 119 -14.79 4.69 46.53
N PRO A 120 -14.00 5.78 46.47
CA PRO A 120 -13.33 6.20 45.24
C PRO A 120 -12.29 5.21 44.72
N ASP A 121 -11.57 4.50 45.60
CA ASP A 121 -10.59 3.48 45.22
C ASP A 121 -11.26 2.09 45.06
N PHE A 122 -12.02 1.93 43.98
CA PHE A 122 -12.79 0.72 43.70
C PHE A 122 -12.71 0.32 42.21
N PRO A 123 -11.63 -0.34 41.77
CA PRO A 123 -11.38 -0.62 40.36
C PRO A 123 -12.44 -1.51 39.71
N GLU A 124 -13.00 -2.48 40.46
CA GLU A 124 -14.08 -3.35 39.95
C GLU A 124 -15.37 -2.54 39.68
N ALA A 125 -15.65 -1.51 40.49
CA ALA A 125 -16.80 -0.63 40.28
C ALA A 125 -16.59 0.34 39.11
N GLU A 126 -15.38 0.88 38.91
CA GLU A 126 -15.06 1.67 37.71
C GLU A 126 -15.15 0.82 36.43
N MET A 127 -14.67 -0.42 36.46
CA MET A 127 -14.79 -1.32 35.33
C MET A 127 -16.25 -1.65 35.01
N ALA A 128 -17.05 -2.02 36.02
CA ALA A 128 -18.47 -2.34 35.84
C ALA A 128 -19.27 -1.12 35.35
N LEU A 129 -18.95 0.07 35.87
CA LEU A 129 -19.48 1.34 35.36
C LEU A 129 -19.13 1.53 33.88
N GLY A 130 -17.87 1.29 33.50
CA GLY A 130 -17.43 1.39 32.11
C GLY A 130 -18.21 0.46 31.18
N THR A 131 -18.46 -0.78 31.59
CA THR A 131 -19.27 -1.73 30.81
C THR A 131 -20.72 -1.28 30.69
N ALA A 132 -21.36 -0.82 31.77
CA ALA A 132 -22.72 -0.32 31.68
C ALA A 132 -22.84 0.94 30.78
N LEU A 133 -21.82 1.80 30.77
CA LEU A 133 -21.76 2.97 29.89
C LEU A 133 -21.57 2.56 28.41
N GLU A 134 -20.82 1.50 28.14
CA GLU A 134 -20.63 0.95 26.79
C GLU A 134 -21.95 0.42 26.22
N GLU A 135 -22.73 -0.32 27.01
CA GLU A 135 -24.07 -0.80 26.60
C GLU A 135 -25.06 0.34 26.31
N LEU A 136 -24.89 1.49 26.96
CA LEU A 136 -25.66 2.71 26.68
C LEU A 136 -25.14 3.52 25.48
N GLY A 137 -24.10 3.06 24.79
CA GLY A 137 -23.44 3.80 23.71
C GLY A 137 -22.67 5.04 24.17
N GLN A 138 -22.42 5.19 25.48
CA GLN A 138 -21.66 6.31 26.07
C GLN A 138 -20.14 6.01 26.05
N ASP A 139 -19.63 5.72 24.86
CA ASP A 139 -18.28 5.17 24.63
C ASP A 139 -17.15 6.03 25.24
N GLN A 140 -17.25 7.36 25.20
CA GLN A 140 -16.23 8.24 25.80
C GLN A 140 -16.19 8.15 27.33
N ALA A 141 -17.35 8.02 27.97
CA ALA A 141 -17.43 7.88 29.42
C ALA A 141 -16.96 6.49 29.85
N ALA A 142 -17.26 5.45 29.08
CA ALA A 142 -16.75 4.10 29.29
C ALA A 142 -15.21 4.05 29.28
N VAL A 143 -14.57 4.67 28.27
CA VAL A 143 -13.11 4.82 28.20
C VAL A 143 -12.54 5.48 29.45
N ALA A 144 -13.16 6.57 29.93
CA ALA A 144 -12.70 7.26 31.13
C ALA A 144 -12.78 6.36 32.37
N SER A 145 -13.87 5.59 32.51
CA SER A 145 -14.03 4.64 33.61
C SER A 145 -12.98 3.52 33.59
N TYR A 146 -12.73 2.90 32.43
CA TYR A 146 -11.68 1.88 32.33
C TYR A 146 -10.28 2.44 32.63
N ARG A 147 -9.98 3.69 32.26
CA ARG A 147 -8.72 4.37 32.63
C ARG A 147 -8.58 4.57 34.12
N ARG A 148 -9.63 5.07 34.78
CA ARG A 148 -9.62 5.25 36.24
C ARG A 148 -9.42 3.93 36.98
N ALA A 149 -10.02 2.84 36.51
CA ALA A 149 -9.76 1.51 37.06
C ALA A 149 -8.27 1.13 36.97
N LEU A 150 -7.61 1.44 35.85
CA LEU A 150 -6.17 1.19 35.65
C LEU A 150 -5.26 2.16 36.41
N GLU A 151 -5.69 3.39 36.66
CA GLU A 151 -4.98 4.34 37.54
C GLU A 151 -4.96 3.85 38.99
N MET A 152 -6.06 3.25 39.45
CA MET A 152 -6.16 2.63 40.78
C MET A 152 -5.36 1.34 40.86
N LYS A 153 -5.54 0.44 39.89
CA LYS A 153 -4.88 -0.86 39.82
C LYS A 153 -4.32 -1.10 38.41
N HIS A 154 -3.02 -0.84 38.27
CA HIS A 154 -2.32 -0.84 36.99
C HIS A 154 -2.29 -2.23 36.31
N ASP A 155 -2.33 -3.31 37.08
CA ASP A 155 -2.35 -4.71 36.61
C ASP A 155 -3.77 -5.29 36.51
N HIS A 156 -4.81 -4.44 36.44
CA HIS A 156 -6.20 -4.89 36.29
C HIS A 156 -6.50 -5.36 34.85
N VAL A 157 -6.19 -6.64 34.57
CA VAL A 157 -6.27 -7.29 33.25
C VAL A 157 -7.61 -7.02 32.56
N GLU A 158 -8.74 -7.20 33.24
CA GLU A 158 -10.07 -7.07 32.64
C GLU A 158 -10.35 -5.62 32.16
N SER A 159 -9.96 -4.60 32.93
CA SER A 159 -10.08 -3.20 32.48
C SER A 159 -9.19 -2.89 31.30
N HIS A 160 -7.98 -3.45 31.25
CA HIS A 160 -7.07 -3.29 30.13
C HIS A 160 -7.66 -3.91 28.85
N GLU A 161 -8.16 -5.14 28.91
CA GLU A 161 -8.81 -5.82 27.78
C GLU A 161 -10.03 -5.05 27.26
N LYS A 162 -10.90 -4.59 28.16
CA LYS A 162 -12.07 -3.78 27.81
C LYS A 162 -11.67 -2.45 27.15
N LEU A 163 -10.68 -1.76 27.70
CA LEU A 163 -10.19 -0.49 27.15
C LEU A 163 -9.57 -0.67 25.76
N VAL A 164 -8.72 -1.69 25.57
CA VAL A 164 -8.09 -2.00 24.28
C VAL A 164 -9.15 -2.32 23.23
N LYS A 165 -10.11 -3.19 23.56
CA LYS A 165 -11.21 -3.56 22.65
C LYS A 165 -12.04 -2.35 22.24
N LEU A 166 -12.41 -1.51 23.20
CA LEU A 166 -13.22 -0.31 22.93
C LEU A 166 -12.46 0.72 22.08
N LEU A 167 -11.20 1.02 22.42
CA LEU A 167 -10.38 1.96 21.64
C LEU A 167 -10.14 1.45 20.22
N GLY A 168 -9.95 0.14 20.04
CA GLY A 168 -9.87 -0.52 18.74
C GLY A 168 -11.15 -0.34 17.91
N ARG A 169 -12.33 -0.63 18.50
CA ARG A 169 -13.64 -0.43 17.86
C ARG A 169 -13.87 1.02 17.43
N LEU A 170 -13.41 1.98 18.24
CA LEU A 170 -13.54 3.41 17.98
C LEU A 170 -12.49 3.97 17.00
N GLY A 171 -11.50 3.18 16.58
CA GLY A 171 -10.40 3.66 15.74
C GLY A 171 -9.50 4.70 16.43
N ARG A 172 -9.48 4.74 17.77
CA ARG A 172 -8.70 5.71 18.57
C ARG A 172 -7.24 5.26 18.74
N SER A 173 -6.54 5.07 17.61
CA SER A 173 -5.22 4.44 17.52
C SER A 173 -4.12 5.14 18.33
N ASN A 174 -4.12 6.48 18.41
CA ASN A 174 -3.14 7.23 19.23
C ASN A 174 -3.28 6.92 20.73
N GLU A 175 -4.51 6.79 21.20
CA GLU A 175 -4.78 6.50 22.61
C GLU A 175 -4.50 5.05 22.94
N LEU A 176 -4.80 4.13 22.02
CA LEU A 176 -4.44 2.72 22.16
C LEU A 176 -2.91 2.55 22.27
N ALA A 177 -2.14 3.27 21.45
CA ALA A 177 -0.68 3.27 21.56
C ALA A 177 -0.18 3.79 22.91
N ALA A 178 -0.84 4.78 23.52
CA ALA A 178 -0.48 5.28 24.85
C ALA A 178 -0.74 4.22 25.94
N VAL A 179 -1.85 3.49 25.85
CA VAL A 179 -2.18 2.38 26.76
C VAL A 179 -1.07 1.31 26.70
N TYR A 180 -0.69 0.85 25.51
CA TYR A 180 0.38 -0.15 25.37
C TYR A 180 1.74 0.33 25.89
N ARG A 181 2.11 1.60 25.67
CA ARG A 181 3.35 2.15 26.24
C ARG A 181 3.36 2.11 27.77
N ARG A 182 2.23 2.43 28.40
CA ARG A 182 2.12 2.37 29.87
C ARG A 182 2.27 0.95 30.41
N VAL A 183 1.78 -0.05 29.68
CA VAL A 183 2.01 -1.46 30.04
C VAL A 183 3.50 -1.82 29.93
N LEU A 184 4.19 -1.37 28.88
CA LEU A 184 5.63 -1.61 28.71
C LEU A 184 6.51 -0.87 29.71
N GLU A 185 6.02 0.18 30.39
CA GLU A 185 6.73 0.79 31.52
C GLU A 185 6.77 -0.15 32.74
N LEU A 186 5.80 -1.05 32.88
CA LEU A 186 5.68 -2.01 33.98
C LEU A 186 6.32 -3.35 33.63
N ASP A 187 6.13 -3.81 32.39
CA ASP A 187 6.68 -5.05 31.84
C ASP A 187 7.35 -4.78 30.47
N PRO A 188 8.61 -4.30 30.47
CA PRO A 188 9.30 -3.91 29.24
C PRO A 188 9.55 -5.04 28.25
N ASP A 189 9.52 -6.29 28.72
CA ASP A 189 9.82 -7.48 27.93
C ASP A 189 8.54 -8.23 27.49
N ASN A 190 7.37 -7.58 27.60
CA ASN A 190 6.11 -8.14 27.13
C ASN A 190 6.05 -8.20 25.59
N VAL A 191 6.39 -9.37 25.04
CA VAL A 191 6.46 -9.61 23.59
C VAL A 191 5.16 -9.30 22.86
N GLU A 192 4.01 -9.66 23.43
CA GLU A 192 2.69 -9.43 22.79
C GLU A 192 2.34 -7.95 22.73
N ILE A 193 2.65 -7.19 23.78
CA ILE A 193 2.39 -5.74 23.82
C ILE A 193 3.35 -4.99 22.89
N LEU A 194 4.63 -5.39 22.83
CA LEU A 194 5.58 -4.85 21.86
C LEU A 194 5.09 -5.05 20.43
N TYR A 195 4.66 -6.27 20.08
CA TYR A 195 4.12 -6.59 18.77
C TYR A 195 2.86 -5.76 18.45
N ASN A 196 1.88 -5.73 19.35
CA ASN A 196 0.64 -4.98 19.14
C ASN A 196 0.87 -3.46 19.06
N LEU A 197 1.77 -2.91 19.88
CA LEU A 197 2.19 -1.52 19.76
C LEU A 197 2.84 -1.25 18.41
N GLY A 198 3.69 -2.15 17.92
CA GLY A 198 4.27 -2.08 16.58
C GLY A 198 3.21 -2.00 15.48
N LEU A 199 2.16 -2.83 15.53
CA LEU A 199 1.05 -2.80 14.57
C LEU A 199 0.31 -1.47 14.58
N ILE A 200 -0.01 -0.94 15.76
CA ILE A 200 -0.70 0.35 15.90
C ILE A 200 0.19 1.51 15.40
N LEU A 201 1.48 1.50 15.73
CA LEU A 201 2.43 2.50 15.25
C LEU A 201 2.57 2.48 13.72
N ARG A 202 2.59 1.28 13.11
CA ARG A 202 2.57 1.14 11.66
C ARG A 202 1.31 1.75 11.06
N HIS A 203 0.14 1.47 11.63
CA HIS A 203 -1.14 2.05 11.20
C HIS A 203 -1.17 3.58 11.32
N LEU A 204 -0.50 4.13 12.34
CA LEU A 204 -0.31 5.58 12.52
C LEU A 204 0.77 6.20 11.61
N GLY A 205 1.43 5.41 10.75
CA GLY A 205 2.52 5.86 9.89
C GLY A 205 3.86 6.10 10.59
N ARG A 206 3.97 5.75 11.88
CA ARG A 206 5.20 5.87 12.69
C ARG A 206 6.11 4.66 12.46
N MET A 207 6.61 4.54 11.23
CA MET A 207 7.32 3.35 10.75
C MET A 207 8.59 3.04 11.54
N GLN A 208 9.41 4.03 11.90
CA GLN A 208 10.63 3.82 12.68
C GLN A 208 10.34 3.22 14.05
N ASP A 209 9.35 3.78 14.76
CA ASP A 209 8.94 3.28 16.07
C ASP A 209 8.35 1.86 15.98
N ALA A 210 7.58 1.59 14.93
CA ALA A 210 7.05 0.26 14.67
C ALA A 210 8.18 -0.77 14.49
N ALA A 211 9.19 -0.44 13.67
CA ALA A 211 10.35 -1.30 13.46
C ALA A 211 11.12 -1.58 14.76
N MET A 212 11.30 -0.56 15.62
CA MET A 212 11.95 -0.74 16.93
C MET A 212 11.20 -1.73 17.81
N ASN A 213 9.87 -1.62 17.89
CA ASN A 213 9.05 -2.51 18.71
C ASN A 213 9.04 -3.95 18.16
N PHE A 214 8.90 -4.14 16.84
CA PHE A 214 9.00 -5.46 16.23
C PHE A 214 10.38 -6.09 16.42
N ARG A 215 11.46 -5.32 16.25
CA ARG A 215 12.83 -5.80 16.49
C ARG A 215 13.00 -6.27 17.94
N ARG A 216 12.52 -5.49 18.92
CA ARG A 216 12.58 -5.90 20.34
C ARG A 216 11.76 -7.16 20.61
N ALA A 217 10.57 -7.29 20.03
CA ALA A 217 9.75 -8.50 20.15
C ALA A 217 10.47 -9.74 19.58
N VAL A 218 11.16 -9.59 18.45
CA VAL A 218 11.97 -10.65 17.83
C VAL A 218 13.23 -10.98 18.64
N GLU A 219 13.90 -10.00 19.24
CA GLU A 219 15.04 -10.24 20.15
C GLU A 219 14.64 -11.11 21.34
N LEU A 220 13.47 -10.84 21.92
CA LEU A 220 12.93 -11.58 23.07
C LEU A 220 12.36 -12.95 22.67
N ARG A 221 11.78 -13.06 21.47
CA ARG A 221 11.25 -14.31 20.90
C ARG A 221 11.69 -14.45 19.43
N PRO A 222 12.88 -15.03 19.16
CA PRO A 222 13.43 -15.13 17.79
C PRO A 222 12.60 -15.93 16.79
N GLY A 223 11.70 -16.78 17.27
CA GLY A 223 10.77 -17.56 16.45
C GLY A 223 9.42 -16.89 16.20
N PHE A 224 9.23 -15.62 16.55
CA PHE A 224 7.95 -14.92 16.36
C PHE A 224 7.76 -14.50 14.90
N ILE A 225 7.20 -15.43 14.10
CA ILE A 225 7.02 -15.27 12.65
C ILE A 225 6.25 -13.99 12.29
N ASP A 226 5.13 -13.70 12.94
CA ASP A 226 4.36 -12.49 12.64
C ASP A 226 5.16 -11.21 12.88
N ALA A 227 5.92 -11.12 13.97
CA ALA A 227 6.78 -9.97 14.24
C ALA A 227 7.91 -9.85 13.22
N LEU A 228 8.51 -10.97 12.78
CA LEU A 228 9.53 -10.99 11.72
C LEU A 228 8.96 -10.52 10.37
N CYS A 229 7.79 -11.01 9.96
CA CYS A 229 7.12 -10.58 8.73
C CYS A 229 6.83 -9.07 8.76
N ASN A 230 6.24 -8.58 9.86
CA ASN A 230 5.92 -7.17 10.01
C ASN A 230 7.18 -6.30 10.11
N LEU A 231 8.27 -6.78 10.73
CA LEU A 231 9.57 -6.11 10.72
C LEU A 231 10.11 -5.99 9.29
N GLY A 232 10.03 -7.06 8.50
CA GLY A 232 10.41 -7.06 7.09
C GLY A 232 9.62 -6.04 6.29
N ASP A 233 8.29 -6.03 6.42
CA ASP A 233 7.40 -5.12 5.69
C ASP A 233 7.63 -3.65 6.06
N VAL A 234 7.81 -3.34 7.35
CA VAL A 234 8.15 -1.98 7.78
C VAL A 234 9.56 -1.59 7.32
N SER A 235 10.50 -2.53 7.30
CA SER A 235 11.86 -2.29 6.80
C SER A 235 11.86 -1.97 5.30
N ILE A 236 11.02 -2.62 4.50
CA ILE A 236 10.75 -2.23 3.10
C ILE A 236 10.24 -0.80 3.03
N GLY A 237 9.23 -0.45 3.83
CA GLY A 237 8.66 0.90 3.88
C GLY A 237 9.66 1.99 4.30
N LEU A 238 10.62 1.63 5.15
CA LEU A 238 11.75 2.47 5.57
C LEU A 238 12.96 2.40 4.62
N ARG A 239 12.89 1.57 3.57
CA ARG A 239 13.99 1.29 2.62
C ARG A 239 15.26 0.71 3.25
N LEU A 240 15.11 0.05 4.39
CA LEU A 240 16.12 -0.77 5.05
C LEU A 240 16.08 -2.19 4.47
N PHE A 241 16.44 -2.32 3.19
CA PHE A 241 16.25 -3.59 2.47
C PHE A 241 17.10 -4.75 3.00
N ASP A 242 18.31 -4.49 3.49
CA ASP A 242 19.14 -5.53 4.11
C ASP A 242 18.47 -6.11 5.37
N ASP A 243 17.89 -5.26 6.22
CA ASP A 243 17.10 -5.66 7.40
C ASP A 243 15.85 -6.46 6.98
N ALA A 244 15.19 -6.05 5.89
CA ALA A 244 14.04 -6.77 5.34
C ALA A 244 14.44 -8.17 4.84
N VAL A 245 15.52 -8.28 4.06
CA VAL A 245 16.05 -9.55 3.56
C VAL A 245 16.42 -10.48 4.72
N ALA A 246 17.09 -9.97 5.76
CA ALA A 246 17.43 -10.74 6.95
C ALA A 246 16.19 -11.27 7.66
N SER A 247 15.17 -10.41 7.84
CA SER A 247 13.91 -10.77 8.49
C SER A 247 13.16 -11.85 7.71
N TYR A 248 13.02 -11.69 6.39
CA TYR A 248 12.32 -12.67 5.54
C TYR A 248 13.06 -13.99 5.44
N ARG A 249 14.40 -13.98 5.33
CA ARG A 249 15.19 -15.22 5.38
C ARG A 249 14.98 -15.97 6.69
N LYS A 250 14.90 -15.24 7.81
CA LYS A 250 14.61 -15.86 9.11
C LYS A 250 13.23 -16.50 9.16
N VAL A 251 12.23 -15.87 8.56
CA VAL A 251 10.90 -16.49 8.42
C VAL A 251 10.98 -17.74 7.57
N LEU A 252 11.69 -17.73 6.44
CA LEU A 252 11.83 -18.90 5.56
C LEU A 252 12.65 -20.06 6.16
N GLU A 253 13.53 -19.79 7.13
CA GLU A 253 14.15 -20.84 7.95
C GLU A 253 13.10 -21.60 8.81
N LEU A 254 12.05 -20.90 9.26
CA LEU A 254 10.99 -21.45 10.10
C LEU A 254 9.81 -22.00 9.27
N GLU A 255 9.47 -21.33 8.17
CA GLU A 255 8.39 -21.66 7.24
C GLU A 255 8.89 -21.66 5.78
N PRO A 256 9.56 -22.74 5.32
CA PRO A 256 10.14 -22.78 3.98
C PRO A 256 9.13 -22.68 2.82
N GLU A 257 7.85 -23.00 3.08
CA GLU A 257 6.75 -23.01 2.11
C GLU A 257 5.86 -21.76 2.19
N ASN A 258 6.34 -20.66 2.74
CA ASN A 258 5.59 -19.40 2.77
C ASN A 258 5.75 -18.61 1.44
N ALA A 259 4.82 -18.80 0.50
CA ALA A 259 4.85 -18.14 -0.81
C ALA A 259 4.85 -16.59 -0.73
N GLY A 260 4.13 -16.03 0.25
CA GLY A 260 4.07 -14.57 0.44
C GLY A 260 5.42 -13.99 0.85
N VAL A 261 6.15 -14.69 1.73
CA VAL A 261 7.48 -14.27 2.18
C VAL A 261 8.52 -14.45 1.08
N HIS A 262 8.47 -15.53 0.29
CA HIS A 262 9.32 -15.68 -0.91
C HIS A 262 9.12 -14.52 -1.91
N HIS A 263 7.87 -14.09 -2.11
CA HIS A 263 7.57 -12.92 -2.94
C HIS A 263 8.15 -11.62 -2.35
N ASN A 264 7.97 -11.37 -1.05
CA ASN A 264 8.46 -10.14 -0.40
C ASN A 264 9.99 -10.10 -0.33
N LEU A 265 10.64 -11.25 -0.07
CA LEU A 265 12.08 -11.41 -0.15
C LEU A 265 12.61 -11.07 -1.56
N ALA A 266 11.95 -11.60 -2.59
CA ALA A 266 12.30 -11.31 -3.97
C ALA A 266 12.20 -9.80 -4.31
N ALA A 267 11.16 -9.13 -3.82
CA ALA A 267 11.00 -7.69 -3.97
C ALA A 267 12.14 -6.90 -3.30
N ALA A 268 12.50 -7.28 -2.07
CA ALA A 268 13.63 -6.68 -1.33
C ALA A 268 14.97 -6.88 -2.05
N LEU A 269 15.23 -8.11 -2.52
CA LEU A 269 16.44 -8.49 -3.26
C LEU A 269 16.57 -7.71 -4.59
N LYS A 270 15.46 -7.53 -5.30
CA LYS A 270 15.40 -6.71 -6.51
C LYS A 270 15.83 -5.27 -6.23
N ASP A 271 15.35 -4.68 -5.13
CA ASP A 271 15.61 -3.27 -4.81
C ASP A 271 17.07 -3.00 -4.40
N ILE A 272 17.79 -4.02 -3.90
CA ILE A 272 19.25 -3.97 -3.68
C ILE A 272 20.07 -4.49 -4.88
N GLY A 273 19.43 -4.78 -6.02
CA GLY A 273 20.11 -5.20 -7.25
C GLY A 273 20.57 -6.67 -7.31
N ARG A 274 20.17 -7.52 -6.35
CA ARG A 274 20.45 -8.96 -6.36
C ARG A 274 19.42 -9.71 -7.23
N LEU A 275 19.45 -9.41 -8.53
CA LEU A 275 18.38 -9.77 -9.48
C LEU A 275 18.20 -11.28 -9.68
N ASP A 276 19.28 -12.07 -9.71
CA ASP A 276 19.18 -13.52 -9.90
C ASP A 276 18.54 -14.22 -8.69
N GLU A 277 18.92 -13.84 -7.47
CA GLU A 277 18.30 -14.36 -6.24
C GLU A 277 16.83 -13.91 -6.10
N ALA A 278 16.53 -12.68 -6.53
CA ALA A 278 15.15 -12.21 -6.59
C ALA A 278 14.31 -13.09 -7.55
N LEU A 279 14.82 -13.39 -8.75
CA LEU A 279 14.12 -14.25 -9.71
C LEU A 279 13.92 -15.68 -9.15
N GLU A 280 14.94 -16.26 -8.51
CA GLU A 280 14.83 -17.57 -7.87
C GLU A 280 13.75 -17.58 -6.78
N SER A 281 13.73 -16.56 -5.92
CA SER A 281 12.75 -16.41 -4.84
C SER A 281 11.32 -16.20 -5.40
N TYR A 282 11.13 -15.45 -6.48
CA TYR A 282 9.83 -15.37 -7.16
C TYR A 282 9.38 -16.72 -7.74
N HIS A 283 10.28 -17.45 -8.42
CA HIS A 283 9.95 -18.78 -8.92
C HIS A 283 9.60 -19.75 -7.80
N ARG A 284 10.24 -19.64 -6.62
CA ARG A 284 9.88 -20.44 -5.45
C ARG A 284 8.48 -20.09 -4.94
N ALA A 285 8.13 -18.81 -4.88
CA ALA A 285 6.77 -18.37 -4.55
C ALA A 285 5.72 -18.96 -5.50
N LEU A 286 6.00 -18.96 -6.81
CA LEU A 286 5.11 -19.51 -7.84
C LEU A 286 5.05 -21.04 -7.83
N ALA A 287 6.13 -21.73 -7.46
CA ALA A 287 6.13 -23.18 -7.28
C ALA A 287 5.24 -23.61 -6.11
N ILE A 288 5.19 -22.81 -5.04
CA ILE A 288 4.34 -23.06 -3.87
C ILE A 288 2.89 -22.65 -4.18
N LYS A 289 2.69 -21.48 -4.79
CA LYS A 289 1.38 -20.94 -5.15
C LYS A 289 1.36 -20.58 -6.66
N PRO A 290 0.93 -21.52 -7.53
CA PRO A 290 0.88 -21.28 -8.97
C PRO A 290 -0.07 -20.15 -9.37
N ASP A 291 -1.20 -19.98 -8.70
CA ASP A 291 -2.15 -18.89 -8.98
C ASP A 291 -1.79 -17.64 -8.14
N PHE A 292 -0.63 -17.04 -8.43
CA PHE A 292 -0.14 -15.84 -7.76
C PHE A 292 0.22 -14.72 -8.76
N PRO A 293 -0.79 -14.01 -9.32
CA PRO A 293 -0.58 -13.08 -10.44
C PRO A 293 0.42 -11.95 -10.18
N ILE A 294 0.48 -11.43 -8.95
CA ILE A 294 1.44 -10.38 -8.59
C ILE A 294 2.89 -10.87 -8.60
N ALA A 295 3.14 -12.11 -8.16
CA ALA A 295 4.47 -12.72 -8.24
C ALA A 295 4.88 -12.96 -9.70
N GLN A 296 3.96 -13.49 -10.52
CA GLN A 296 4.19 -13.70 -11.95
C GLN A 296 4.46 -12.38 -12.70
N SER A 297 3.72 -11.31 -12.38
CA SER A 297 3.98 -9.98 -12.95
C SER A 297 5.37 -9.45 -12.57
N ASN A 298 5.79 -9.68 -11.33
CA ASN A 298 7.12 -9.28 -10.87
C ASN A 298 8.25 -10.10 -11.51
N VAL A 299 8.01 -11.38 -11.83
CA VAL A 299 8.91 -12.15 -12.70
C VAL A 299 9.05 -11.46 -14.05
N LEU A 300 7.94 -11.16 -14.73
CA LEU A 300 7.98 -10.51 -16.04
C LEU A 300 8.73 -9.16 -15.99
N LEU A 301 8.52 -8.38 -14.94
CA LEU A 301 9.22 -7.12 -14.76
C LEU A 301 10.74 -7.30 -14.54
N ILE A 302 11.17 -8.24 -13.69
CA ILE A 302 12.59 -8.42 -13.39
C ILE A 302 13.37 -9.04 -14.56
N GLN A 303 12.71 -9.84 -15.40
CA GLN A 303 13.33 -10.41 -16.59
C GLN A 303 13.87 -9.34 -17.55
N HIS A 304 13.25 -8.15 -17.61
CA HIS A 304 13.71 -7.03 -18.42
C HIS A 304 14.98 -6.35 -17.89
N LEU A 305 15.37 -6.63 -16.65
CA LEU A 305 16.63 -6.15 -16.06
C LEU A 305 17.78 -7.14 -16.27
N LEU A 306 17.47 -8.38 -16.65
CA LEU A 306 18.43 -9.47 -16.86
C LEU A 306 18.77 -9.60 -18.35
N SER A 307 20.05 -9.42 -18.71
CA SER A 307 20.50 -9.49 -20.11
C SER A 307 20.67 -10.91 -20.68
N ARG A 308 20.39 -11.95 -19.89
CA ARG A 308 20.68 -13.36 -20.23
C ARG A 308 19.49 -14.16 -20.78
N LEU A 309 18.27 -13.64 -20.68
CA LEU A 309 17.07 -14.36 -21.10
C LEU A 309 16.80 -14.13 -22.59
N SER A 310 16.41 -15.20 -23.28
CA SER A 310 15.98 -15.08 -24.68
C SER A 310 14.59 -14.47 -24.76
N VAL A 311 14.27 -13.89 -25.91
CA VAL A 311 12.95 -13.31 -26.18
C VAL A 311 11.86 -14.37 -26.08
N GLU A 312 12.13 -15.58 -26.57
CA GLU A 312 11.19 -16.70 -26.53
C GLU A 312 10.85 -17.10 -25.10
N GLN A 313 11.85 -17.07 -24.20
CA GLN A 313 11.64 -17.33 -22.77
C GLN A 313 10.78 -16.24 -22.11
N GLN A 314 11.01 -14.97 -22.46
CA GLN A 314 10.20 -13.85 -21.95
C GLN A 314 8.74 -13.94 -22.44
N LEU A 315 8.53 -14.25 -23.72
CA LEU A 315 7.20 -14.41 -24.31
C LEU A 315 6.45 -15.61 -23.72
N GLU A 316 7.14 -16.73 -23.47
CA GLU A 316 6.56 -17.89 -22.82
C GLU A 316 6.09 -17.56 -21.40
N GLU A 317 6.87 -16.81 -20.64
CA GLU A 317 6.47 -16.37 -19.30
C GLU A 317 5.25 -15.45 -19.32
N ALA A 318 5.14 -14.60 -20.35
CA ALA A 318 3.98 -13.74 -20.53
C ALA A 318 2.73 -14.57 -20.86
N ARG A 319 2.84 -15.56 -21.75
CA ARG A 319 1.75 -16.50 -22.07
C ARG A 319 1.31 -17.30 -20.85
N ARG A 320 2.24 -17.69 -19.96
CA ARG A 320 1.88 -18.34 -18.69
C ARG A 320 1.07 -17.43 -17.79
N PHE A 321 1.42 -16.15 -17.69
CA PHE A 321 0.59 -15.17 -16.99
C PHE A 321 -0.80 -15.08 -17.61
N GLY A 322 -0.90 -14.92 -18.93
CA GLY A 322 -2.17 -14.87 -19.65
C GLY A 322 -3.06 -16.08 -19.37
N THR A 323 -2.48 -17.28 -19.48
CA THR A 323 -3.15 -18.55 -19.17
C THR A 323 -3.62 -18.59 -17.72
N MET A 324 -2.78 -18.15 -16.77
CA MET A 324 -3.12 -18.10 -15.35
C MET A 324 -4.32 -17.21 -15.10
N VAL A 325 -4.33 -15.97 -15.60
CA VAL A 325 -5.43 -15.03 -15.37
C VAL A 325 -6.70 -15.42 -16.13
N ALA A 326 -6.58 -16.05 -17.30
CA ALA A 326 -7.72 -16.57 -18.05
C ALA A 326 -8.45 -17.68 -17.28
N ARG A 327 -7.74 -18.54 -16.54
CA ARG A 327 -8.39 -19.56 -15.68
C ARG A 327 -9.16 -18.96 -14.51
N LEU A 328 -8.79 -17.76 -14.06
CA LEU A 328 -9.45 -17.05 -12.97
C LEU A 328 -10.69 -16.26 -13.44
N ALA A 329 -10.87 -16.11 -14.75
CA ALA A 329 -11.99 -15.42 -15.36
C ALA A 329 -13.02 -16.43 -15.93
N PRO A 330 -14.32 -16.12 -15.92
CA PRO A 330 -15.32 -16.91 -16.63
C PRO A 330 -15.14 -16.79 -18.15
N ALA A 331 -15.82 -17.67 -18.89
CA ALA A 331 -15.90 -17.53 -20.35
C ALA A 331 -16.44 -16.13 -20.72
N PRO A 332 -15.83 -15.42 -21.68
CA PRO A 332 -16.27 -14.08 -22.08
C PRO A 332 -17.73 -14.09 -22.53
N ALA A 333 -18.54 -13.21 -21.94
CA ALA A 333 -19.90 -12.98 -22.42
C ALA A 333 -19.89 -12.25 -23.77
N ALA A 334 -20.93 -12.47 -24.59
CA ALA A 334 -21.09 -11.70 -25.81
C ALA A 334 -21.23 -10.20 -25.47
N PRO A 335 -20.48 -9.30 -26.14
CA PRO A 335 -20.52 -7.88 -25.84
C PRO A 335 -21.91 -7.29 -26.10
N GLY A 336 -22.45 -6.58 -25.11
CA GLY A 336 -23.75 -5.89 -25.20
C GLY A 336 -23.68 -4.54 -25.90
N ASN A 337 -22.48 -4.06 -26.26
CA ASN A 337 -22.27 -2.76 -26.88
C ASN A 337 -22.90 -2.69 -28.28
N LEU A 338 -23.46 -1.52 -28.63
CA LEU A 338 -24.04 -1.29 -29.95
C LEU A 338 -22.93 -1.16 -31.00
N ALA A 339 -22.95 -2.04 -32.00
CA ALA A 339 -22.06 -1.98 -33.15
C ALA A 339 -22.45 -0.87 -34.14
N ASP A 340 -22.11 0.38 -33.80
CA ASP A 340 -22.20 1.54 -34.68
C ASP A 340 -20.81 2.18 -34.86
N PRO A 341 -20.22 2.14 -36.07
CA PRO A 341 -18.90 2.71 -36.38
C PRO A 341 -18.74 4.21 -36.06
N PHE A 342 -19.82 4.99 -36.07
CA PHE A 342 -19.80 6.46 -36.03
C PHE A 342 -20.24 7.06 -34.70
N ARG A 343 -20.69 6.23 -33.75
CA ARG A 343 -21.14 6.71 -32.43
C ARG A 343 -20.00 7.33 -31.61
N CYS A 344 -20.37 8.12 -30.62
CA CYS A 344 -19.45 8.56 -29.56
C CYS A 344 -18.94 7.33 -28.80
N LEU A 345 -17.61 7.17 -28.69
CA LEU A 345 -16.99 6.02 -28.03
C LEU A 345 -16.72 6.30 -26.56
N ARG A 346 -17.00 5.31 -25.71
CA ARG A 346 -16.61 5.34 -24.29
C ARG A 346 -15.26 4.66 -24.10
N ILE A 347 -14.26 5.44 -23.69
CA ILE A 347 -12.88 5.00 -23.50
C ILE A 347 -12.59 4.91 -22.00
N GLY A 348 -12.35 3.71 -21.49
CA GLY A 348 -11.99 3.47 -20.10
C GLY A 348 -10.48 3.36 -19.92
N PHE A 349 -9.90 4.10 -18.99
CA PHE A 349 -8.48 4.03 -18.63
C PHE A 349 -8.31 3.38 -17.27
N VAL A 350 -7.57 2.29 -17.20
CA VAL A 350 -7.30 1.54 -15.97
C VAL A 350 -5.84 1.71 -15.57
N SER A 351 -5.58 2.18 -14.35
CA SER A 351 -4.21 2.45 -13.93
C SER A 351 -4.05 2.58 -12.42
N GLY A 352 -2.91 2.15 -11.90
CA GLY A 352 -2.44 2.49 -10.56
C GLY A 352 -1.78 3.86 -10.44
N ASP A 353 -1.54 4.55 -11.57
CA ASP A 353 -0.49 5.57 -11.68
C ASP A 353 -1.00 6.93 -12.20
N LEU A 354 -2.30 7.21 -12.06
CA LEU A 354 -2.94 8.49 -12.44
C LEU A 354 -2.65 9.60 -11.40
N HIS A 355 -1.37 9.88 -11.18
CA HIS A 355 -0.83 10.88 -10.26
C HIS A 355 0.54 11.35 -10.76
N SER A 356 1.31 12.08 -9.94
CA SER A 356 2.69 12.49 -10.24
C SER A 356 3.59 11.25 -10.31
N HIS A 357 3.60 10.67 -11.49
CA HIS A 357 4.25 9.43 -11.90
C HIS A 357 4.49 9.52 -13.42
N PRO A 358 5.47 8.79 -13.99
CA PRO A 358 5.65 8.68 -15.44
C PRO A 358 4.35 8.62 -16.27
N VAL A 359 3.41 7.73 -15.93
CA VAL A 359 2.10 7.63 -16.62
C VAL A 359 1.35 8.96 -16.61
N GLY A 360 1.21 9.60 -15.45
CA GLY A 360 0.60 10.93 -15.33
C GLY A 360 1.29 11.99 -16.18
N HIS A 361 2.63 12.02 -16.18
CA HIS A 361 3.42 12.99 -16.95
C HIS A 361 3.29 12.82 -18.48
N PHE A 362 3.06 11.60 -18.96
CA PHE A 362 2.86 11.33 -20.39
C PHE A 362 1.40 11.40 -20.84
N ILE A 363 0.43 11.36 -19.93
CA ILE A 363 -0.99 11.35 -20.30
C ILE A 363 -1.68 12.70 -20.07
N GLU A 364 -1.16 13.57 -19.21
CA GLU A 364 -1.82 14.83 -18.84
C GLU A 364 -2.16 15.73 -20.04
N SER A 365 -1.17 16.09 -20.86
CA SER A 365 -1.40 16.91 -22.05
C SER A 365 -2.25 16.20 -23.11
N VAL A 366 -2.11 14.88 -23.23
CA VAL A 366 -2.91 14.04 -24.15
C VAL A 366 -4.39 14.08 -23.78
N LEU A 367 -4.73 13.92 -22.49
CA LEU A 367 -6.12 14.00 -22.01
C LEU A 367 -6.70 15.39 -22.24
N ALA A 368 -5.92 16.45 -22.01
CA ALA A 368 -6.34 17.80 -22.29
C ALA A 368 -6.66 18.01 -23.78
N ALA A 369 -5.78 17.52 -24.66
CA ALA A 369 -5.95 17.61 -26.11
C ALA A 369 -7.14 16.75 -26.61
N LEU A 370 -7.33 15.54 -26.09
CA LEU A 370 -8.47 14.68 -26.43
C LEU A 370 -9.80 15.30 -25.96
N SER A 371 -9.84 15.78 -24.71
CA SER A 371 -11.04 16.42 -24.14
C SER A 371 -11.47 17.66 -24.93
N ALA A 372 -10.52 18.44 -25.44
CA ALA A 372 -10.79 19.62 -26.26
C ALA A 372 -11.10 19.26 -27.73
N GLY A 373 -10.31 18.38 -28.34
CA GLY A 373 -10.33 18.11 -29.78
C GLY A 373 -11.34 17.04 -30.21
N ALA A 374 -11.66 16.09 -29.33
CA ALA A 374 -12.54 14.94 -29.59
C ALA A 374 -13.88 15.01 -28.85
N ALA A 375 -14.25 16.19 -28.35
CA ALA A 375 -15.53 16.42 -27.67
C ALA A 375 -16.71 15.97 -28.53
N GLY A 376 -17.60 15.16 -27.95
CA GLY A 376 -18.76 14.57 -28.64
C GLY A 376 -18.44 13.37 -29.53
N ARG A 377 -17.17 13.02 -29.72
CA ARG A 377 -16.73 11.81 -30.42
C ARG A 377 -16.15 10.76 -29.47
N LEU A 378 -15.55 11.19 -28.35
CA LEU A 378 -15.05 10.35 -27.27
C LEU A 378 -15.58 10.83 -25.91
N GLU A 379 -15.90 9.89 -25.02
CA GLU A 379 -16.12 10.06 -23.59
C GLU A 379 -15.05 9.26 -22.83
N LEU A 380 -14.35 9.89 -21.89
CA LEU A 380 -13.23 9.34 -21.14
C LEU A 380 -13.66 8.97 -19.71
N PHE A 381 -13.34 7.75 -19.30
CA PHE A 381 -13.63 7.19 -17.98
C PHE A 381 -12.31 6.76 -17.31
N ALA A 382 -12.16 7.03 -16.02
CA ALA A 382 -10.98 6.62 -15.25
C ALA A 382 -11.33 5.58 -14.18
N TYR A 383 -10.56 4.50 -14.14
CA TYR A 383 -10.58 3.46 -13.11
C TYR A 383 -9.21 3.46 -12.40
N SER A 384 -9.10 4.25 -11.34
CA SER A 384 -7.87 4.43 -10.57
C SER A 384 -7.72 3.34 -9.50
N ASN A 385 -6.65 2.54 -9.58
CA ASN A 385 -6.29 1.56 -8.55
C ASN A 385 -5.26 2.11 -7.55
N SER A 386 -5.41 3.38 -7.18
CA SER A 386 -4.56 4.01 -6.18
C SER A 386 -5.36 5.04 -5.37
N LEU A 387 -5.02 5.13 -4.07
CA LEU A 387 -5.54 6.17 -3.18
C LEU A 387 -4.68 7.45 -3.20
N THR A 388 -3.55 7.42 -3.91
CA THR A 388 -2.70 8.60 -4.09
C THR A 388 -3.46 9.67 -4.87
N ALA A 389 -3.51 10.88 -4.32
CA ALA A 389 -4.09 12.05 -4.97
C ALA A 389 -3.15 13.24 -4.77
N ASP A 390 -2.68 13.81 -5.89
CA ASP A 390 -1.81 14.98 -5.90
C ASP A 390 -2.26 16.00 -6.96
N GLU A 391 -1.42 17.01 -7.21
CA GLU A 391 -1.71 18.07 -8.16
C GLU A 391 -1.89 17.56 -9.59
N VAL A 392 -1.16 16.52 -10.01
CA VAL A 392 -1.32 15.90 -11.32
C VAL A 392 -2.67 15.21 -11.38
N THR A 393 -3.03 14.42 -10.34
CA THR A 393 -4.37 13.81 -10.25
C THR A 393 -5.48 14.85 -10.37
N ALA A 394 -5.36 15.99 -9.66
CA ALA A 394 -6.35 17.06 -9.72
C ALA A 394 -6.50 17.65 -11.14
N ARG A 395 -5.38 17.83 -11.86
CA ARG A 395 -5.40 18.36 -13.23
C ARG A 395 -5.95 17.35 -14.25
N ILE A 396 -5.59 16.08 -14.17
CA ILE A 396 -6.07 15.09 -15.14
C ILE A 396 -7.54 14.70 -14.89
N LYS A 397 -7.99 14.69 -13.63
CA LYS A 397 -9.36 14.29 -13.27
C LYS A 397 -10.44 15.12 -13.95
N ARG A 398 -10.17 16.40 -14.25
CA ARG A 398 -11.12 17.31 -14.93
C ARG A 398 -11.40 16.93 -16.40
N HIS A 399 -10.58 16.08 -17.00
CA HIS A 399 -10.71 15.64 -18.39
C HIS A 399 -11.56 14.37 -18.55
N PHE A 400 -11.94 13.74 -17.43
CA PHE A 400 -12.79 12.55 -17.42
C PHE A 400 -14.24 12.89 -17.11
N GLN A 401 -15.18 12.24 -17.79
CA GLN A 401 -16.61 12.30 -17.49
C GLN A 401 -16.93 11.53 -16.20
N SER A 402 -16.16 10.48 -15.89
CA SER A 402 -16.31 9.68 -14.68
C SER A 402 -14.94 9.29 -14.13
N TRP A 403 -14.79 9.35 -12.81
CA TRP A 403 -13.58 8.93 -12.10
C TRP A 403 -13.96 8.02 -10.95
N GLN A 404 -13.48 6.77 -11.01
CA GLN A 404 -13.80 5.74 -10.04
C GLN A 404 -12.52 5.23 -9.37
N SER A 405 -12.55 5.13 -8.04
CA SER A 405 -11.55 4.33 -7.33
C SER A 405 -11.96 2.85 -7.42
N VAL A 406 -11.02 2.00 -7.82
CA VAL A 406 -11.21 0.54 -7.88
C VAL A 406 -10.35 -0.19 -6.84
N VAL A 407 -9.73 0.56 -5.92
CA VAL A 407 -8.92 0.00 -4.84
C VAL A 407 -9.77 -0.92 -3.97
N GLY A 408 -9.29 -2.15 -3.80
CA GLY A 408 -9.96 -3.17 -2.97
C GLY A 408 -11.18 -3.83 -3.59
N LEU A 409 -11.57 -3.46 -4.82
CA LEU A 409 -12.64 -4.17 -5.52
C LEU A 409 -12.15 -5.53 -6.01
N ALA A 410 -12.99 -6.56 -5.87
CA ALA A 410 -12.77 -7.84 -6.53
C ALA A 410 -12.82 -7.67 -8.05
N ASP A 411 -12.09 -8.52 -8.79
CA ASP A 411 -11.97 -8.43 -10.25
C ASP A 411 -13.33 -8.55 -10.95
N GLU A 412 -14.19 -9.46 -10.48
CA GLU A 412 -15.56 -9.63 -10.97
C GLU A 412 -16.39 -8.34 -10.85
N VAL A 413 -16.35 -7.72 -9.66
CA VAL A 413 -17.12 -6.50 -9.36
C VAL A 413 -16.64 -5.35 -10.24
N MET A 414 -15.33 -5.22 -10.41
CA MET A 414 -14.75 -4.22 -11.29
C MET A 414 -15.12 -4.48 -12.76
N ALA A 415 -15.01 -5.73 -13.22
CA ALA A 415 -15.37 -6.11 -14.59
C ALA A 415 -16.86 -5.82 -14.87
N GLN A 416 -17.75 -6.12 -13.91
CA GLN A 416 -19.17 -5.81 -14.05
C GLN A 416 -19.41 -4.30 -14.12
N ARG A 417 -18.72 -3.52 -13.29
CA ARG A 417 -18.85 -2.07 -13.31
C ARG A 417 -18.43 -1.45 -14.64
N ILE A 418 -17.35 -1.94 -15.23
CA ILE A 418 -16.89 -1.52 -16.56
C ILE A 418 -17.94 -1.85 -17.64
N ARG A 419 -18.61 -3.01 -17.53
CA ARG A 419 -19.72 -3.38 -18.42
C ARG A 419 -20.94 -2.47 -18.23
N ASP A 420 -21.30 -2.16 -17.00
CA ASP A 420 -22.43 -1.29 -16.67
C ASP A 420 -22.21 0.14 -17.19
N ASP A 421 -20.96 0.62 -17.14
CA ASP A 421 -20.56 1.90 -17.74
C ASP A 421 -20.59 1.87 -19.28
N GLY A 422 -20.69 0.69 -19.90
CA GLY A 422 -20.78 0.51 -21.35
C GLY A 422 -19.51 0.92 -22.07
N ILE A 423 -18.34 0.64 -21.48
CA ILE A 423 -17.04 0.97 -22.09
C ILE A 423 -16.86 0.21 -23.41
N ASP A 424 -16.45 0.94 -24.45
CA ASP A 424 -16.20 0.40 -25.80
C ASP A 424 -14.77 -0.06 -25.97
N ILE A 425 -13.84 0.76 -25.51
CA ILE A 425 -12.41 0.49 -25.55
C ILE A 425 -11.86 0.67 -24.15
N LEU A 426 -11.34 -0.41 -23.57
CA LEU A 426 -10.67 -0.39 -22.27
C LEU A 426 -9.16 -0.39 -22.46
N ILE A 427 -8.47 0.57 -21.85
CA ILE A 427 -7.04 0.78 -22.00
C ILE A 427 -6.35 0.51 -20.66
N ASP A 428 -5.47 -0.49 -20.65
CA ASP A 428 -4.52 -0.74 -19.57
C ASP A 428 -3.35 0.23 -19.68
N LEU A 429 -3.14 1.05 -18.64
CA LEU A 429 -2.01 1.97 -18.56
C LEU A 429 -0.87 1.45 -17.68
N SER A 430 -1.00 0.29 -17.04
CA SER A 430 -0.03 -0.21 -16.06
C SER A 430 0.77 -1.42 -16.57
N GLY A 431 0.16 -2.35 -17.30
CA GLY A 431 0.78 -3.63 -17.64
C GLY A 431 1.27 -4.38 -16.40
N HIS A 432 2.48 -4.94 -16.41
CA HIS A 432 3.01 -5.70 -15.26
C HIS A 432 3.65 -4.83 -14.16
N THR A 433 3.47 -3.50 -14.19
CA THR A 433 3.97 -2.63 -13.12
C THR A 433 3.07 -2.68 -11.87
N GLY A 434 3.48 -1.97 -10.81
CA GLY A 434 2.78 -1.95 -9.54
C GLY A 434 1.32 -1.51 -9.64
N LYS A 435 0.46 -2.05 -8.78
CA LYS A 435 -0.98 -1.73 -8.70
C LYS A 435 -1.76 -1.92 -10.01
N ASN A 436 -1.25 -2.72 -10.95
CA ASN A 436 -2.00 -3.05 -12.16
C ASN A 436 -3.30 -3.82 -11.86
N ARG A 437 -4.15 -3.91 -12.88
CA ARG A 437 -5.41 -4.68 -12.85
C ARG A 437 -5.51 -5.59 -14.09
N LEU A 438 -4.38 -6.09 -14.59
CA LEU A 438 -4.35 -7.00 -15.75
C LEU A 438 -5.31 -8.21 -15.62
N PRO A 439 -5.47 -8.85 -14.45
CA PRO A 439 -6.46 -9.92 -14.30
C PRO A 439 -7.88 -9.52 -14.71
N VAL A 440 -8.31 -8.26 -14.50
CA VAL A 440 -9.64 -7.78 -14.91
C VAL A 440 -9.82 -7.80 -16.42
N PHE A 441 -8.75 -7.59 -17.18
CA PHE A 441 -8.81 -7.63 -18.64
C PHE A 441 -9.09 -9.05 -19.15
N ALA A 442 -8.72 -10.09 -18.41
CA ALA A 442 -9.06 -11.48 -18.75
C ALA A 442 -10.59 -11.74 -18.69
N TRP A 443 -11.35 -10.94 -17.95
CA TRP A 443 -12.82 -10.99 -17.90
C TRP A 443 -13.48 -10.36 -19.13
N LYS A 444 -12.68 -9.79 -20.05
CA LYS A 444 -13.12 -9.09 -21.26
C LYS A 444 -14.31 -8.13 -21.02
N PRO A 445 -14.24 -7.20 -20.04
CA PRO A 445 -15.36 -6.32 -19.74
C PRO A 445 -15.66 -5.26 -20.81
N ALA A 446 -14.74 -5.02 -21.75
CA ALA A 446 -14.99 -4.19 -22.93
C ALA A 446 -14.76 -4.98 -24.22
N PRO A 447 -15.48 -4.67 -25.32
CA PRO A 447 -15.33 -5.37 -26.59
C PRO A 447 -13.92 -5.28 -27.18
N VAL A 448 -13.29 -4.10 -27.06
CA VAL A 448 -11.91 -3.86 -27.49
C VAL A 448 -11.08 -3.51 -26.26
N GLN A 449 -9.91 -4.12 -26.14
CA GLN A 449 -8.98 -3.91 -25.04
C GLN A 449 -7.58 -3.63 -25.57
N ILE A 450 -6.92 -2.63 -24.99
CA ILE A 450 -5.63 -2.14 -25.47
C ILE A 450 -4.68 -2.01 -24.28
N SER A 451 -3.42 -2.41 -24.43
CA SER A 451 -2.36 -2.02 -23.50
C SER A 451 -1.58 -0.83 -24.06
N TRP A 452 -1.48 0.22 -23.26
CA TRP A 452 -0.68 1.40 -23.53
C TRP A 452 -0.39 2.14 -22.24
N LEU A 453 0.85 2.06 -21.79
CA LEU A 453 1.76 3.20 -21.61
C LEU A 453 2.80 2.81 -20.56
N GLY A 454 2.36 2.32 -19.40
CA GLY A 454 3.20 2.06 -18.24
C GLY A 454 4.12 0.84 -18.34
N TYR A 455 3.90 -0.03 -19.32
CA TYR A 455 4.69 -1.25 -19.52
C TYR A 455 5.10 -1.40 -20.99
N PHE A 456 6.35 -1.84 -21.21
CA PHE A 456 7.02 -1.79 -22.51
C PHE A 456 7.37 -3.18 -23.04
N ALA A 457 6.50 -4.15 -22.80
CA ALA A 457 6.55 -5.48 -23.35
C ALA A 457 5.12 -6.05 -23.44
N THR A 458 4.98 -7.26 -23.95
CA THR A 458 3.69 -7.95 -24.01
C THR A 458 3.13 -8.22 -22.62
N THR A 459 1.83 -8.03 -22.45
CA THR A 459 1.07 -8.41 -21.25
C THR A 459 0.84 -9.92 -21.17
N GLY A 460 0.91 -10.61 -22.31
CA GLY A 460 0.58 -12.03 -22.42
C GLY A 460 -0.90 -12.35 -22.22
N VAL A 461 -1.75 -11.38 -21.88
CA VAL A 461 -3.18 -11.58 -21.64
C VAL A 461 -3.90 -11.66 -22.98
N GLU A 462 -4.36 -12.86 -23.35
CA GLU A 462 -5.04 -13.12 -24.63
C GLU A 462 -6.25 -12.21 -24.87
N ALA A 463 -6.95 -11.80 -23.81
CA ALA A 463 -8.10 -10.91 -23.90
C ALA A 463 -7.73 -9.44 -24.24
N ILE A 464 -6.46 -9.05 -24.18
CA ILE A 464 -6.00 -7.72 -24.62
C ILE A 464 -5.69 -7.81 -26.12
N ASP A 465 -6.48 -7.09 -26.92
CA ASP A 465 -6.44 -7.23 -28.38
C ASP A 465 -5.24 -6.52 -29.00
N TYR A 466 -4.91 -5.33 -28.49
CA TYR A 466 -3.90 -4.47 -29.10
C TYR A 466 -2.86 -3.94 -28.11
N LEU A 467 -1.65 -3.68 -28.60
CA LEU A 467 -0.65 -2.87 -27.91
C LEU A 467 -0.28 -1.66 -28.77
N ILE A 468 -0.28 -0.46 -28.16
CA ILE A 468 0.09 0.77 -28.88
C ILE A 468 1.61 0.91 -28.98
N ALA A 469 2.09 1.02 -30.22
CA ALA A 469 3.51 1.19 -30.54
C ALA A 469 3.76 2.32 -31.56
N ASP A 470 5.01 2.49 -31.94
CA ASP A 470 5.47 3.46 -32.93
C ASP A 470 6.56 2.85 -33.84
N PRO A 471 6.88 3.47 -35.00
CA PRO A 471 7.81 2.90 -35.97
C PRO A 471 9.25 2.77 -35.48
N TRP A 472 9.65 3.57 -34.48
CA TRP A 472 11.04 3.68 -34.04
C TRP A 472 11.37 2.70 -32.91
N THR A 473 10.47 2.64 -31.92
CA THR A 473 10.58 1.78 -30.74
C THR A 473 10.30 0.33 -31.11
N LEU A 474 9.28 0.07 -31.95
CA LEU A 474 8.89 -1.29 -32.36
C LEU A 474 8.92 -1.45 -33.89
N PRO A 475 10.11 -1.70 -34.46
CA PRO A 475 10.22 -2.09 -35.87
C PRO A 475 9.55 -3.47 -36.10
N SER A 476 9.17 -3.74 -37.34
CA SER A 476 8.35 -4.89 -37.75
C SER A 476 8.92 -6.25 -37.33
N GLU A 477 10.24 -6.37 -37.26
CA GLU A 477 10.93 -7.63 -36.96
C GLU A 477 10.71 -8.06 -35.50
N LEU A 478 10.36 -7.12 -34.62
CA LEU A 478 10.14 -7.37 -33.20
C LEU A 478 8.67 -7.62 -32.84
N GLU A 479 7.73 -7.52 -33.79
CA GLU A 479 6.30 -7.74 -33.53
C GLU A 479 6.00 -9.17 -33.06
N SER A 480 6.80 -10.14 -33.49
CA SER A 480 6.68 -11.55 -33.07
C SER A 480 6.89 -11.77 -31.57
N HIS A 481 7.37 -10.76 -30.84
CA HIS A 481 7.61 -10.80 -29.40
C HIS A 481 6.34 -10.51 -28.58
N PHE A 482 5.19 -10.31 -29.23
CA PHE A 482 3.95 -9.88 -28.61
C PHE A 482 2.82 -10.88 -28.81
N THR A 483 1.94 -10.99 -27.82
CA THR A 483 0.66 -11.70 -27.95
C THR A 483 -0.43 -10.80 -28.54
N GLU A 484 -0.33 -9.49 -28.32
CA GLU A 484 -1.26 -8.47 -28.82
C GLU A 484 -0.99 -8.13 -30.29
N GLU A 485 -2.03 -7.72 -31.03
CA GLU A 485 -1.86 -7.07 -32.33
C GLU A 485 -1.24 -5.67 -32.15
N ILE A 486 -0.24 -5.31 -32.96
CA ILE A 486 0.43 -4.03 -32.82
C ILE A 486 -0.39 -2.91 -33.47
N LEU A 487 -0.92 -2.01 -32.64
CA LEU A 487 -1.56 -0.78 -33.07
C LEU A 487 -0.51 0.35 -33.18
N ARG A 488 0.02 0.54 -34.38
CA ARG A 488 1.11 1.50 -34.62
C ARG A 488 0.58 2.91 -34.88
N LEU A 489 1.00 3.87 -34.05
CA LEU A 489 0.81 5.29 -34.33
C LEU A 489 1.84 5.79 -35.37
N PRO A 490 1.53 6.84 -36.14
CA PRO A 490 2.40 7.27 -37.25
C PRO A 490 3.79 7.79 -36.83
N GLU A 491 3.90 8.44 -35.66
CA GLU A 491 5.13 9.12 -35.23
C GLU A 491 5.68 8.57 -33.91
N THR A 492 4.93 8.77 -32.82
CA THR A 492 5.33 8.41 -31.47
C THR A 492 4.17 7.79 -30.71
N ARG A 493 4.48 6.86 -29.79
CA ARG A 493 3.54 6.33 -28.80
C ARG A 493 3.60 7.06 -27.46
N LEU A 494 4.51 8.03 -27.33
CA LEU A 494 4.76 8.82 -26.12
C LEU A 494 4.59 10.30 -26.43
N CYS A 495 3.86 11.01 -25.59
CA CYS A 495 3.77 12.47 -25.61
C CYS A 495 4.04 13.00 -24.19
N PHE A 496 5.13 13.73 -23.98
CA PHE A 496 5.52 14.21 -22.66
C PHE A 496 4.87 15.56 -22.37
N THR A 497 4.34 15.72 -21.16
CA THR A 497 3.83 17.02 -20.68
C THR A 497 5.02 17.85 -20.19
N PRO A 498 5.28 19.05 -20.75
CA PRO A 498 6.32 19.94 -20.25
C PRO A 498 6.17 20.19 -18.75
N PRO A 499 7.25 20.08 -17.96
CA PRO A 499 7.21 20.44 -16.54
C PRO A 499 6.75 21.89 -16.34
N ALA A 500 5.79 22.11 -15.44
CA ALA A 500 5.29 23.43 -15.08
C ALA A 500 6.21 24.18 -14.09
N HIS A 501 7.52 24.07 -14.28
CA HIS A 501 8.54 24.71 -13.45
C HIS A 501 9.37 25.69 -14.28
N ASP A 502 9.57 26.88 -13.73
CA ASP A 502 10.43 27.89 -14.33
C ASP A 502 11.90 27.55 -14.03
N VAL A 503 12.51 26.73 -14.90
CA VAL A 503 13.91 26.31 -14.79
C VAL A 503 14.63 26.65 -16.09
N GLU A 504 15.61 27.54 -16.01
CA GLU A 504 16.42 27.95 -17.16
C GLU A 504 17.41 26.85 -17.62
N ILE A 505 17.80 26.93 -18.89
CA ILE A 505 18.91 26.14 -19.43
C ILE A 505 20.20 26.93 -19.23
N ALA A 506 21.10 26.40 -18.41
CA ALA A 506 22.41 27.00 -18.22
C ALA A 506 23.33 26.77 -19.45
N PRO A 507 24.35 27.61 -19.69
CA PRO A 507 25.41 27.32 -20.67
C PRO A 507 26.09 25.96 -20.41
N LEU A 508 26.80 25.43 -21.41
CA LEU A 508 27.46 24.12 -21.32
C LEU A 508 28.47 24.08 -20.16
N PRO A 509 28.29 23.22 -19.14
CA PRO A 509 29.15 23.15 -17.96
C PRO A 509 30.62 22.86 -18.27
N ALA A 510 30.90 22.01 -19.26
CA ALA A 510 32.27 21.64 -19.64
C ALA A 510 33.15 22.83 -20.01
N LEU A 511 32.58 23.91 -20.58
CA LEU A 511 33.30 25.14 -20.92
C LEU A 511 33.84 25.87 -19.69
N ARG A 512 33.16 25.75 -18.55
CA ARG A 512 33.57 26.34 -17.27
C ARG A 512 34.42 25.39 -16.45
N ASN A 513 34.03 24.11 -16.40
CA ASN A 513 34.63 23.13 -15.51
C ASN A 513 35.96 22.57 -16.05
N GLY A 514 36.19 22.62 -17.35
CA GLY A 514 37.37 22.05 -18.01
C GLY A 514 37.32 20.52 -18.18
N TYR A 515 36.18 19.90 -17.89
CA TYR A 515 35.93 18.47 -18.08
C TYR A 515 34.46 18.23 -18.43
N VAL A 516 34.18 17.10 -19.08
CA VAL A 516 32.82 16.65 -19.41
C VAL A 516 32.20 15.90 -18.23
N THR A 517 30.98 16.26 -17.87
CA THR A 517 30.13 15.54 -16.91
C THR A 517 29.11 14.69 -17.66
N PHE A 518 29.31 13.37 -17.63
CA PHE A 518 28.27 12.41 -17.96
C PHE A 518 27.29 12.25 -16.80
N ALA A 519 26.03 11.90 -17.06
CA ALA A 519 25.11 11.61 -15.97
C ALA A 519 24.05 10.54 -16.27
N CYS A 520 23.54 9.91 -15.22
CA CYS A 520 22.34 9.09 -15.30
C CYS A 520 21.41 9.33 -14.09
N PHE A 521 20.14 9.57 -14.39
CA PHE A 521 19.08 9.90 -13.43
C PHE A 521 18.09 8.74 -13.24
N ASN A 522 18.39 7.58 -13.85
CA ASN A 522 17.58 6.38 -13.72
C ASN A 522 17.79 5.70 -12.36
N THR A 523 16.84 4.84 -11.98
CA THR A 523 16.94 4.02 -10.77
C THR A 523 18.11 3.04 -10.84
N LEU A 524 18.74 2.73 -9.70
CA LEU A 524 19.91 1.84 -9.62
C LEU A 524 19.66 0.46 -10.22
N SER A 525 18.44 -0.05 -10.09
CA SER A 525 18.03 -1.34 -10.69
C SER A 525 18.29 -1.41 -12.20
N LYS A 526 18.29 -0.27 -12.92
CA LYS A 526 18.61 -0.21 -14.36
C LYS A 526 20.10 -0.11 -14.65
N VAL A 527 20.92 0.28 -13.66
CA VAL A 527 22.38 0.40 -13.78
C VAL A 527 23.01 -0.94 -13.34
N ASN A 528 22.74 -2.00 -14.10
CA ASN A 528 23.28 -3.34 -13.87
C ASN A 528 24.78 -3.45 -14.25
N ASP A 529 25.39 -4.62 -14.06
CA ASP A 529 26.85 -4.78 -14.22
C ASP A 529 27.30 -4.54 -15.66
N SER A 530 26.48 -4.91 -16.65
CA SER A 530 26.74 -4.62 -18.06
C SER A 530 26.76 -3.13 -18.35
N VAL A 531 25.87 -2.35 -17.72
CA VAL A 531 25.86 -0.88 -17.83
C VAL A 531 27.12 -0.27 -17.21
N VAL A 532 27.47 -0.69 -16.00
CA VAL A 532 28.68 -0.21 -15.30
C VAL A 532 29.93 -0.50 -16.14
N ALA A 533 30.05 -1.71 -16.68
CA ALA A 533 31.16 -2.09 -17.54
C ALA A 533 31.26 -1.21 -18.80
N LEU A 534 30.14 -0.92 -19.47
CA LEU A 534 30.14 -0.07 -20.67
C LEU A 534 30.46 1.39 -20.32
N TRP A 535 29.88 1.93 -19.26
CA TRP A 535 30.15 3.31 -18.85
C TRP A 535 31.59 3.49 -18.34
N ALA A 536 32.18 2.49 -17.69
CA ALA A 536 33.60 2.50 -17.37
C ALA A 536 34.47 2.62 -18.64
N ARG A 537 34.11 1.94 -19.73
CA ARG A 537 34.80 2.10 -21.03
C ARG A 537 34.67 3.54 -21.56
N VAL A 538 33.52 4.17 -21.41
CA VAL A 538 33.33 5.59 -21.78
C VAL A 538 34.23 6.51 -20.95
N LEU A 539 34.26 6.33 -19.63
CA LEU A 539 35.08 7.14 -18.73
C LEU A 539 36.59 6.99 -18.99
N HIS A 540 37.04 5.78 -19.34
CA HIS A 540 38.43 5.55 -19.78
C HIS A 540 38.74 6.20 -21.12
N ALA A 541 37.78 6.20 -22.05
CA ALA A 541 37.93 6.77 -23.39
C ALA A 541 37.84 8.31 -23.41
N VAL A 542 37.29 8.93 -22.36
CA VAL A 542 37.22 10.40 -22.19
C VAL A 542 37.93 10.79 -20.88
N PRO A 543 39.28 10.89 -20.89
CA PRO A 543 40.06 11.15 -19.69
C PRO A 543 39.66 12.45 -18.98
N GLY A 544 39.61 12.41 -17.64
CA GLY A 544 39.23 13.57 -16.83
C GLY A 544 37.72 13.81 -16.70
N SER A 545 36.89 13.07 -17.46
CA SER A 545 35.43 13.14 -17.31
C SER A 545 34.95 12.68 -15.92
N ARG A 546 33.72 13.08 -15.60
CA ARG A 546 32.99 12.73 -14.38
C ARG A 546 31.69 12.02 -14.73
N LEU A 547 31.22 11.14 -13.85
CA LEU A 547 29.90 10.50 -13.93
C LEU A 547 29.06 10.91 -12.72
N GLN A 548 27.98 11.63 -12.99
CA GLN A 548 26.97 11.99 -12.00
C GLN A 548 25.84 10.96 -11.97
N LEU A 549 25.59 10.39 -10.80
CA LEU A 549 24.47 9.49 -10.56
C LEU A 549 23.60 10.08 -9.47
N VAL A 550 22.28 10.07 -9.69
CA VAL A 550 21.31 10.64 -8.74
C VAL A 550 20.54 9.51 -8.07
N ALA A 551 20.68 9.40 -6.75
CA ALA A 551 19.97 8.44 -5.92
C ALA A 551 18.77 9.09 -5.21
N PRO A 552 17.75 8.31 -4.83
CA PRO A 552 16.76 8.78 -3.85
C PRO A 552 17.42 9.16 -2.51
N PRO A 553 16.93 10.23 -1.83
CA PRO A 553 17.55 10.76 -0.60
C PRO A 553 17.71 9.78 0.56
N ASP A 554 16.84 8.77 0.63
CA ASP A 554 16.75 7.81 1.72
C ASP A 554 17.69 6.60 1.60
N GLN A 555 18.38 6.43 0.46
CA GLN A 555 19.23 5.26 0.20
C GLN A 555 20.74 5.57 0.19
N GLN A 556 21.12 6.80 0.52
CA GLN A 556 22.42 7.37 0.16
C GLN A 556 23.65 6.55 0.59
N VAL A 557 23.72 6.08 1.83
CA VAL A 557 24.97 5.48 2.37
C VAL A 557 25.26 4.09 1.78
N HIS A 558 24.29 3.17 1.83
CA HIS A 558 24.46 1.84 1.23
C HIS A 558 24.63 1.95 -0.29
N TRP A 559 23.83 2.81 -0.93
CA TRP A 559 23.89 3.06 -2.37
C TRP A 559 25.26 3.57 -2.81
N GLN A 560 25.83 4.54 -2.08
CA GLN A 560 27.15 5.09 -2.38
C GLN A 560 28.24 4.02 -2.33
N ARG A 561 28.20 3.16 -1.30
CA ARG A 561 29.17 2.07 -1.15
C ARG A 561 29.10 1.10 -2.32
N VAL A 562 27.91 0.56 -2.62
CA VAL A 562 27.71 -0.43 -3.69
C VAL A 562 28.12 0.11 -5.06
N VAL A 563 27.70 1.33 -5.39
CA VAL A 563 28.04 1.96 -6.68
C VAL A 563 29.55 2.17 -6.77
N THR A 564 30.19 2.69 -5.72
CA THR A 564 31.63 2.93 -5.70
C THR A 564 32.42 1.63 -5.87
N GLU A 565 32.05 0.57 -5.15
CA GLU A 565 32.70 -0.75 -5.26
C GLU A 565 32.58 -1.33 -6.68
N ARG A 566 31.41 -1.22 -7.32
CA ARG A 566 31.16 -1.72 -8.68
C ARG A 566 31.99 -0.98 -9.73
N PHE A 567 32.08 0.34 -9.66
CA PHE A 567 32.90 1.13 -10.58
C PHE A 567 34.41 0.96 -10.31
N ALA A 568 34.81 0.83 -9.04
CA ALA A 568 36.20 0.57 -8.66
C ALA A 568 36.71 -0.77 -9.24
N ALA A 569 35.86 -1.79 -9.35
CA ALA A 569 36.18 -3.06 -10.00
C ALA A 569 36.59 -2.91 -11.48
N HIS A 570 36.22 -1.80 -12.13
CA HIS A 570 36.60 -1.43 -13.49
C HIS A 570 37.68 -0.33 -13.56
N GLY A 571 38.35 -0.04 -12.44
CA GLY A 571 39.44 0.94 -12.37
C GLY A 571 38.99 2.41 -12.39
N ILE A 572 37.73 2.69 -12.07
CA ILE A 572 37.21 4.05 -11.93
C ILE A 572 37.39 4.52 -10.49
N ILE A 573 38.05 5.66 -10.30
CA ILE A 573 38.32 6.23 -8.97
C ILE A 573 37.12 7.00 -8.44
N VAL A 574 37.00 7.10 -7.12
CA VAL A 574 35.84 7.74 -6.46
C VAL A 574 35.68 9.21 -6.85
N GLU A 575 36.76 9.93 -7.14
CA GLU A 575 36.75 11.32 -7.58
C GLU A 575 36.13 11.52 -8.97
N GLN A 576 36.00 10.44 -9.76
CA GLN A 576 35.25 10.48 -11.02
C GLN A 576 33.74 10.32 -10.82
N LEU A 577 33.28 9.90 -9.63
CA LEU A 577 31.87 9.65 -9.34
C LEU A 577 31.26 10.78 -8.52
N GLN A 578 30.16 11.34 -9.01
CA GLN A 578 29.37 12.36 -8.32
C GLN A 578 28.02 11.78 -7.92
N LEU A 579 27.94 11.38 -6.66
CA LEU A 579 26.84 10.60 -6.10
C LEU A 579 25.88 11.52 -5.34
N LEU A 580 24.85 12.01 -6.03
CA LEU A 580 23.93 13.02 -5.55
C LEU A 580 22.63 12.42 -4.99
N SER A 581 22.02 13.13 -4.05
CA SER A 581 20.67 12.85 -3.57
C SER A 581 19.66 13.67 -4.37
N ALA A 582 18.58 13.05 -4.82
CA ALA A 582 17.45 13.75 -5.41
C ALA A 582 16.81 14.70 -4.38
N GLY A 583 16.57 15.94 -4.79
CA GLY A 583 15.83 16.93 -4.01
C GLY A 583 14.37 17.04 -4.47
N PRO A 584 13.63 18.06 -3.98
CA PRO A 584 12.33 18.43 -4.53
C PRO A 584 12.39 18.60 -6.05
N ARG A 585 11.25 18.41 -6.73
CA ARG A 585 11.16 18.36 -8.20
C ARG A 585 11.93 19.46 -8.94
N ALA A 586 11.82 20.72 -8.52
CA ALA A 586 12.54 21.84 -9.11
C ALA A 586 14.07 21.74 -8.93
N ALA A 587 14.52 21.39 -7.72
CA ALA A 587 15.94 21.18 -7.43
C ALA A 587 16.48 19.97 -8.21
N TYR A 588 15.71 18.89 -8.32
CA TYR A 588 16.02 17.74 -9.17
C TYR A 588 16.23 18.15 -10.63
N LEU A 589 15.29 18.90 -11.23
CA LEU A 589 15.44 19.37 -12.62
C LEU A 589 16.66 20.30 -12.78
N ALA A 590 16.90 21.18 -11.80
CA ALA A 590 18.07 22.07 -11.81
C ALA A 590 19.41 21.32 -11.78
N THR A 591 19.47 20.07 -11.30
CA THR A 591 20.72 19.30 -11.35
C THR A 591 21.18 18.95 -12.76
N TYR A 592 20.30 18.94 -13.77
CA TYR A 592 20.69 18.81 -15.19
C TYR A 592 21.51 20.01 -15.69
N GLN A 593 21.50 21.14 -14.97
CA GLN A 593 22.35 22.28 -15.31
C GLN A 593 23.85 21.99 -15.11
N GLN A 594 24.21 20.90 -14.43
CA GLN A 594 25.60 20.49 -14.18
C GLN A 594 26.08 19.39 -15.14
N VAL A 595 25.21 18.96 -16.05
CA VAL A 595 25.41 17.81 -16.94
C VAL A 595 25.62 18.26 -18.37
N ASP A 596 26.61 17.64 -19.04
CA ASP A 596 26.90 17.88 -20.45
C ASP A 596 26.22 16.83 -21.34
N ILE A 597 26.30 15.55 -20.96
CA ILE A 597 25.72 14.42 -21.71
C ILE A 597 25.06 13.44 -20.73
N ALA A 598 23.82 13.06 -20.99
CA ALA A 598 23.18 11.98 -20.25
C ALA A 598 23.48 10.62 -20.92
N LEU A 599 23.75 9.60 -20.11
CA LEU A 599 23.95 8.22 -20.54
C LEU A 599 22.71 7.40 -20.20
N ASP A 600 22.10 6.82 -21.22
CA ASP A 600 20.94 5.95 -21.07
C ASP A 600 21.39 4.53 -20.66
N PRO A 601 20.79 3.92 -19.61
CA PRO A 601 21.08 2.54 -19.26
C PRO A 601 20.47 1.55 -20.26
N PHE A 602 20.91 0.30 -20.20
CA PHE A 602 20.43 -0.81 -21.04
C PHE A 602 20.50 -2.13 -20.25
N PRO A 603 19.70 -3.17 -20.60
CA PRO A 603 18.67 -3.18 -21.63
C PRO A 603 17.43 -2.37 -21.23
N TYR A 604 17.28 -1.95 -19.97
CA TYR A 604 16.16 -1.10 -19.57
C TYR A 604 16.51 0.38 -19.69
N THR A 605 16.08 1.01 -20.78
CA THR A 605 16.31 2.44 -21.05
C THR A 605 15.47 3.38 -20.17
N GLY A 606 15.86 4.65 -20.16
CA GLY A 606 15.07 5.75 -19.63
C GLY A 606 13.81 6.02 -20.44
N GLY A 607 12.83 6.61 -19.78
CA GLY A 607 11.60 7.11 -20.38
C GLY A 607 11.43 8.57 -19.98
N THR A 608 10.79 8.80 -18.83
CA THR A 608 10.61 10.14 -18.24
C THR A 608 11.95 10.88 -18.04
N THR A 609 12.98 10.22 -17.51
CA THR A 609 14.30 10.83 -17.30
C THR A 609 14.93 11.31 -18.60
N THR A 610 14.73 10.56 -19.70
CA THR A 610 15.23 10.90 -21.03
C THR A 610 14.48 12.12 -21.57
N ALA A 611 13.15 12.14 -21.49
CA ALA A 611 12.34 13.30 -21.89
C ALA A 611 12.68 14.56 -21.09
N GLU A 612 12.92 14.42 -19.78
CA GLU A 612 13.35 15.51 -18.89
C GLU A 612 14.74 16.03 -19.24
N ALA A 613 15.71 15.14 -19.49
CA ALA A 613 17.06 15.53 -19.90
C ALA A 613 17.02 16.36 -21.19
N LEU A 614 16.28 15.88 -22.20
CA LEU A 614 16.08 16.60 -23.46
C LEU A 614 15.41 17.96 -23.25
N TRP A 615 14.36 18.03 -22.43
CA TRP A 615 13.70 19.30 -22.08
C TRP A 615 14.63 20.26 -21.32
N MET A 616 15.57 19.74 -20.54
CA MET A 616 16.62 20.51 -19.84
C MET A 616 17.83 20.85 -20.72
N GLY A 617 17.79 20.56 -22.02
CA GLY A 617 18.89 20.82 -22.95
C GLY A 617 20.10 19.91 -22.76
N VAL A 618 19.91 18.72 -22.21
CA VAL A 618 20.94 17.69 -22.06
C VAL A 618 20.68 16.57 -23.07
N PRO A 619 21.54 16.39 -24.09
CA PRO A 619 21.41 15.27 -25.01
C PRO A 619 21.64 13.94 -24.29
N VAL A 620 20.95 12.90 -24.74
CA VAL A 620 21.00 11.56 -24.15
C VAL A 620 21.58 10.59 -25.18
N LEU A 621 22.66 9.89 -24.82
CA LEU A 621 23.23 8.82 -25.63
C LEU A 621 22.58 7.47 -25.25
N THR A 622 21.89 6.84 -26.20
CA THR A 622 21.21 5.55 -25.99
C THR A 622 21.82 4.43 -26.80
N LEU A 623 21.71 3.19 -26.30
CA LEU A 623 22.08 1.97 -27.01
C LEU A 623 20.81 1.31 -27.55
N ALA A 624 20.73 1.15 -28.88
CA ALA A 624 19.61 0.51 -29.53
C ALA A 624 19.59 -1.00 -29.21
N GLY A 625 18.70 -1.39 -28.29
CA GLY A 625 18.52 -2.81 -27.96
C GLY A 625 17.66 -3.58 -28.97
N LYS A 626 17.41 -4.85 -28.64
CA LYS A 626 16.67 -5.82 -29.47
C LYS A 626 15.26 -6.14 -28.95
N SER A 627 14.75 -5.34 -28.02
CA SER A 627 13.40 -5.47 -27.48
C SER A 627 12.72 -4.11 -27.45
N PHE A 628 11.39 -4.09 -27.38
CA PHE A 628 10.61 -2.86 -27.31
C PHE A 628 11.05 -1.96 -26.13
N LEU A 629 11.22 -2.57 -24.95
CA LEU A 629 11.70 -1.92 -23.74
C LEU A 629 13.13 -1.36 -23.88
N ALA A 630 14.00 -2.03 -24.62
CA ALA A 630 15.38 -1.60 -24.86
C ALA A 630 15.53 -0.56 -25.98
N ARG A 631 14.41 -0.11 -26.55
CA ARG A 631 14.36 0.86 -27.65
C ARG A 631 13.56 2.11 -27.31
N GLN A 632 13.15 2.31 -26.05
CA GLN A 632 12.42 3.52 -25.69
C GLN A 632 13.27 4.78 -25.93
N GLY A 633 14.56 4.72 -25.59
CA GLY A 633 15.51 5.78 -25.90
C GLY A 633 15.58 6.08 -27.40
N VAL A 634 15.52 5.04 -28.26
CA VAL A 634 15.46 5.21 -29.72
C VAL A 634 14.22 6.00 -30.12
N GLY A 635 13.04 5.58 -29.67
CA GLY A 635 11.79 6.27 -30.00
C GLY A 635 11.78 7.74 -29.57
N LEU A 636 12.29 8.03 -28.37
CA LEU A 636 12.41 9.40 -27.85
C LEU A 636 13.38 10.25 -28.68
N LEU A 637 14.58 9.74 -28.99
CA LEU A 637 15.59 10.51 -29.72
C LEU A 637 15.26 10.69 -31.19
N MET A 638 14.66 9.69 -31.84
CA MET A 638 14.20 9.82 -33.23
C MET A 638 13.12 10.91 -33.34
N ASN A 639 12.15 10.92 -32.42
CA ASN A 639 11.12 11.96 -32.40
C ASN A 639 11.66 13.32 -31.94
N ALA A 640 12.72 13.37 -31.14
CA ALA A 640 13.39 14.63 -30.79
C ALA A 640 14.29 15.19 -31.91
N GLY A 641 14.46 14.47 -33.03
CA GLY A 641 15.35 14.87 -34.12
C GLY A 641 16.84 14.68 -33.82
N LEU A 642 17.18 13.64 -33.05
CA LEU A 642 18.54 13.34 -32.59
C LEU A 642 19.00 11.91 -32.97
N PRO A 643 18.90 11.48 -34.25
CA PRO A 643 19.26 10.13 -34.67
C PRO A 643 20.75 9.81 -34.44
N GLU A 644 21.64 10.82 -34.43
CA GLU A 644 23.06 10.60 -34.20
C GLU A 644 23.40 10.22 -32.75
N TRP A 645 22.44 10.34 -31.83
CA TRP A 645 22.57 9.98 -30.42
C TRP A 645 22.11 8.54 -30.12
N VAL A 646 21.77 7.78 -31.17
CA VAL A 646 21.42 6.36 -31.09
C VAL A 646 22.61 5.52 -31.54
N ALA A 647 23.20 4.77 -30.60
CA ALA A 647 24.27 3.83 -30.88
C ALA A 647 23.72 2.45 -31.26
N GLU A 648 24.37 1.77 -32.21
CA GLU A 648 23.92 0.45 -32.70
C GLU A 648 24.47 -0.70 -31.85
N ASP A 649 25.65 -0.52 -31.26
CA ASP A 649 26.32 -1.49 -30.41
C ASP A 649 27.19 -0.82 -29.34
N ALA A 650 27.82 -1.61 -28.49
CA ALA A 650 28.64 -1.12 -27.38
C ALA A 650 29.89 -0.35 -27.85
N ASP A 651 30.49 -0.71 -28.97
CA ASP A 651 31.67 -0.03 -29.50
C ASP A 651 31.26 1.31 -30.13
N ASP A 652 30.13 1.32 -30.84
CA ASP A 652 29.52 2.53 -31.37
C ASP A 652 29.11 3.51 -30.27
N TYR A 653 28.58 2.99 -29.16
CA TYR A 653 28.25 3.78 -27.98
C TYR A 653 29.48 4.53 -27.45
N VAL A 654 30.61 3.84 -27.27
CA VAL A 654 31.85 4.46 -26.81
C VAL A 654 32.38 5.47 -27.84
N ARG A 655 32.38 5.13 -29.14
CA ARG A 655 32.84 6.04 -30.20
C ARG A 655 32.03 7.33 -30.24
N ARG A 656 30.70 7.23 -30.15
CA ARG A 656 29.80 8.41 -30.12
C ARG A 656 30.00 9.24 -28.86
N ALA A 657 30.14 8.60 -27.69
CA ALA A 657 30.44 9.31 -26.45
C ALA A 657 31.72 10.14 -26.57
N VAL A 658 32.80 9.57 -27.11
CA VAL A 658 34.07 10.28 -27.36
C VAL A 658 33.88 11.41 -28.37
N SER A 659 33.20 11.15 -29.48
CA SER A 659 32.98 12.16 -30.53
C SER A 659 32.18 13.36 -30.02
N HIS A 660 31.10 13.14 -29.27
CA HIS A 660 30.28 14.22 -28.73
C HIS A 660 30.97 14.96 -27.58
N ALA A 661 31.70 14.26 -26.72
CA ALA A 661 32.48 14.87 -25.65
C ALA A 661 33.68 15.70 -26.18
N GLY A 662 34.20 15.37 -27.36
CA GLY A 662 35.32 16.07 -28.00
C GLY A 662 34.95 17.38 -28.70
N ASP A 663 33.67 17.63 -29.00
CA ASP A 663 33.19 18.82 -29.72
C ASP A 663 32.29 19.69 -28.82
N LEU A 664 32.93 20.42 -27.91
CA LEU A 664 32.22 21.27 -26.94
C LEU A 664 31.45 22.42 -27.60
N GLN A 665 31.88 22.88 -28.77
CA GLN A 665 31.19 23.96 -29.48
C GLN A 665 29.85 23.47 -30.02
N ARG A 666 29.84 22.31 -30.70
CA ARG A 666 28.60 21.69 -31.18
C ARG A 666 27.67 21.33 -30.01
N LEU A 667 28.23 20.80 -28.92
CA LEU A 667 27.44 20.45 -27.73
C LEU A 667 26.80 21.69 -27.08
N ALA A 668 27.52 22.81 -27.02
CA ALA A 668 26.99 24.07 -26.49
C ALA A 668 25.88 24.65 -27.39
N SER A 669 26.06 24.61 -28.72
CA SER A 669 25.04 25.04 -29.67
C SER A 669 23.77 24.18 -29.58
N LEU A 670 23.93 22.85 -29.50
CA LEU A 670 22.80 21.94 -29.36
C LEU A 670 22.04 22.22 -28.05
N ARG A 671 22.74 22.30 -26.91
CA ARG A 671 22.13 22.59 -25.60
C ARG A 671 21.30 23.88 -25.60
N ALA A 672 21.80 24.94 -26.23
CA ALA A 672 21.13 26.24 -26.26
C ALA A 672 19.78 26.20 -27.01
N GLY A 673 19.66 25.40 -28.09
CA GLY A 673 18.44 25.29 -28.89
C GLY A 673 17.54 24.08 -28.57
N MET A 674 18.03 23.12 -27.79
CA MET A 674 17.38 21.81 -27.66
C MET A 674 15.97 21.88 -27.07
N ARG A 675 15.70 22.73 -26.06
CA ARG A 675 14.35 22.82 -25.49
C ARG A 675 13.32 23.29 -26.52
N GLU A 676 13.66 24.30 -27.32
CA GLU A 676 12.80 24.77 -28.40
C GLU A 676 12.59 23.68 -29.44
N GLN A 677 13.67 22.99 -29.85
CA GLN A 677 13.62 21.87 -30.78
C GLN A 677 12.68 20.76 -30.30
N VAL A 678 12.78 20.32 -29.03
CA VAL A 678 11.95 19.21 -28.54
C VAL A 678 10.50 19.65 -28.29
N LEU A 679 10.26 20.88 -27.83
CA LEU A 679 8.90 21.41 -27.71
C LEU A 679 8.16 21.50 -29.05
N ALA A 680 8.89 21.69 -30.15
CA ALA A 680 8.36 21.69 -31.51
C ALA A 680 8.26 20.28 -32.14
N SER A 681 8.67 19.23 -31.42
CA SER A 681 8.74 17.87 -31.92
C SER A 681 7.49 17.05 -31.59
N PRO A 682 7.24 15.90 -32.28
CA PRO A 682 6.14 15.00 -31.95
C PRO A 682 6.09 14.54 -30.49
N LEU A 683 7.24 14.54 -29.79
CA LEU A 683 7.32 14.16 -28.38
C LEU A 683 6.53 15.10 -27.46
N PHE A 684 6.28 16.34 -27.86
CA PHE A 684 5.58 17.36 -27.06
C PHE A 684 4.31 17.89 -27.75
N ASP A 685 3.99 17.42 -28.95
CA ASP A 685 2.81 17.84 -29.72
C ASP A 685 1.56 17.02 -29.31
N ALA A 686 0.99 17.37 -28.16
CA ALA A 686 -0.22 16.72 -27.66
C ALA A 686 -1.43 16.84 -28.60
N PRO A 687 -1.70 17.97 -29.28
CA PRO A 687 -2.75 18.07 -30.29
C PRO A 687 -2.58 17.07 -31.44
N GLN A 688 -1.39 16.95 -32.02
CA GLN A 688 -1.13 15.97 -33.09
C GLN A 688 -1.26 14.54 -32.57
N PHE A 689 -0.68 14.25 -31.40
CA PHE A 689 -0.79 12.94 -30.76
C PHE A 689 -2.27 12.55 -30.56
N ALA A 690 -3.09 13.45 -30.02
CA ALA A 690 -4.50 13.19 -29.77
C ALA A 690 -5.28 12.88 -31.05
N ARG A 691 -4.96 13.51 -32.18
CA ARG A 691 -5.57 13.18 -33.49
C ARG A 691 -5.20 11.78 -33.95
N HIS A 692 -3.91 11.44 -33.91
CA HIS A 692 -3.44 10.09 -34.27
C HIS A 692 -4.05 9.02 -33.35
N PHE A 693 -4.13 9.31 -32.06
CA PHE A 693 -4.69 8.42 -31.06
C PHE A 693 -6.20 8.21 -31.28
N GLU A 694 -6.97 9.27 -31.48
CA GLU A 694 -8.41 9.18 -31.80
C GLU A 694 -8.65 8.36 -33.07
N GLU A 695 -7.87 8.60 -34.13
CA GLU A 695 -7.99 7.88 -35.38
C GLU A 695 -7.69 6.38 -35.21
N ALA A 696 -6.64 6.05 -34.46
CA ALA A 696 -6.30 4.67 -34.14
C ALA A 696 -7.43 3.95 -33.37
N LEU A 697 -7.98 4.60 -32.34
CA LEU A 697 -9.13 4.10 -31.58
C LEU A 697 -10.36 3.89 -32.48
N ARG A 698 -10.65 4.85 -33.36
CA ARG A 698 -11.77 4.76 -34.30
C ARG A 698 -11.59 3.60 -35.27
N ASN A 699 -10.37 3.35 -35.74
CA ASN A 699 -10.09 2.27 -36.68
C ASN A 699 -10.28 0.89 -36.05
N VAL A 700 -9.81 0.66 -34.82
CA VAL A 700 -10.04 -0.62 -34.13
C VAL A 700 -11.52 -0.84 -33.80
N TRP A 701 -12.26 0.23 -33.48
CA TRP A 701 -13.70 0.14 -33.29
C TRP A 701 -14.44 -0.25 -34.57
N ARG A 702 -14.09 0.36 -35.72
CA ARG A 702 -14.66 -0.01 -37.03
C ARG A 702 -14.44 -1.49 -37.34
N LYS A 703 -13.21 -1.98 -37.16
CA LYS A 703 -12.87 -3.41 -37.33
C LYS A 703 -13.76 -4.30 -36.47
N TRP A 704 -14.00 -3.94 -35.21
CA TRP A 704 -14.88 -4.69 -34.33
C TRP A 704 -16.34 -4.68 -34.81
N CYS A 705 -16.89 -3.53 -35.21
CA CYS A 705 -18.25 -3.42 -35.75
C CYS A 705 -18.46 -4.27 -37.02
N GLU A 706 -17.45 -4.30 -37.90
CA GLU A 706 -17.46 -5.14 -39.10
C GLU A 706 -17.50 -6.64 -38.75
N ALA A 707 -16.70 -7.06 -37.77
CA ALA A 707 -16.70 -8.44 -37.28
C ALA A 707 -18.05 -8.85 -36.67
N GLN A 708 -18.71 -7.96 -35.91
CA GLN A 708 -20.04 -8.23 -35.36
C GLN A 708 -21.11 -8.37 -36.44
N THR A 709 -21.05 -7.52 -37.48
CA THR A 709 -21.96 -7.61 -38.63
C THR A 709 -21.78 -8.93 -39.37
N ALA A 710 -20.53 -9.35 -39.60
CA ALA A 710 -20.21 -10.63 -40.23
C ALA A 710 -20.69 -11.83 -39.39
N SER A 711 -20.53 -11.77 -38.07
CA SER A 711 -20.99 -12.84 -37.17
C SER A 711 -22.53 -12.97 -37.16
N LYS A 712 -23.26 -11.84 -37.14
CA LYS A 712 -24.73 -11.85 -37.24
C LYS A 712 -25.22 -12.39 -38.58
N ALA A 713 -24.55 -12.05 -39.68
CA ALA A 713 -24.87 -12.59 -41.01
C ALA A 713 -24.65 -14.10 -41.11
N ARG A 714 -23.65 -14.64 -40.39
CA ARG A 714 -23.38 -16.10 -40.33
C ARG A 714 -24.35 -16.86 -39.43
N ALA A 715 -24.87 -16.24 -38.37
CA ALA A 715 -25.81 -16.87 -37.44
C ALA A 715 -27.28 -16.84 -37.94
N GLY A 716 -27.58 -16.02 -38.94
CA GLY A 716 -28.90 -15.93 -39.58
C GLY A 716 -29.09 -16.79 -40.85
N ASN A 717 -28.03 -17.47 -41.29
CA ASN A 717 -28.06 -18.55 -42.30
C ASN A 717 -27.96 -19.90 -41.59
#